data_AF-A0A8H7K4Y5-F1
#
_entry.id   AF-A0A8H7K4Y5-F1
#
_cell.length_a   1.000
_cell.length_b   1.000
_cell.length_c   1.000
_cell.angle_alpha   90.00
_cell.angle_beta   90.00
_cell.angle_gamma   90.00
#
_symmetry.space_group_name_H-M   'P 1'
#
loop_
_entity.id
_entity.type
_entity.pdbx_description
1 polymer ?
#
loop_
_entity_poly.entity_id
_entity_poly.type
_entity_poly.pdbx_seq_one_letter_code
_entity_poly.pdbx_strand_id
1 'polypeptide(L)'
;MRELLTPVDDFDIDYVLENASSLEKISLLAGHDFWHTAPLPRFNVPSVRVSDGPNGVRGTKFFDGVRAACLPNGTGLAATWDQDLLYEAGILIGQECLAKGAHCWLGPTVCIQRSPLGGRGFESFAEDPYATGKLAAAYIRGAQSTGVISTIKHFAANDQEHERISVNAVMSERALREVHLLPFQIAIADAAPGAVMTCYNKVNGQHVSESKEMLDGILRGEWGWKGLIMSDWFGTYSTAEPLNAGLDLEMPGPTRLRGPLLELAISSRKVSRSTLDERARTVLEFVQRASKAEVSATESTRDFPEDRKLNRKLASDSVVLLKNESGLLPLNQKNVLRGGSASLQPYYSTSPYQGIVDQLHAGVEVLYETGATSFAYIPELQVSDVRTPEGQPGLRMRFYRDPPSVKERRVVEEIIMQESSWQLMGFSNPELDRLFYADIEAELIAPATGLFEFGVAVYGSSSLFINDRLIIDNTTAQRGGNFFFGKGTLEEKATVDLVEGQVYKIKVQFASGASSKLVKPGVVNFGGGAGRLGMVQAIDPELAIARAVEAAKRADVTILAVGLTRDHESEGFDRSHMDIPPAVSSLITAVLDAAPDAVFLTQSGTPFNMLPWANTVKTHLHAWFGGNELGNGIADVLFGAVNPSGKLPLSFPRRIEDTPTFLNFGSERGQVTYGEGIYVGYKYYEKVLVDVLYPFGHGLSYTSFTYSDLAVDTTSATLNVRNSGDVAGAEAVQLYIAADPATSSIARPIKELKGFAKANLQPGETRSVSIPFDRFTTAFWDQEAHVWVCEKGRYRVMVGSSSQNIVLEGVLEVKETTTWSGL
;
A
#
# COMPACT_ATOMS: atom_id res chain seq x y z
N MET A 1 9.32 35.18 -24.66
CA MET A 1 8.85 35.93 -23.47
C MET A 1 7.94 34.99 -22.70
N ARG A 2 8.09 34.90 -21.37
CA ARG A 2 7.06 34.25 -20.55
C ARG A 2 5.90 35.22 -20.43
N GLU A 3 4.69 34.81 -20.80
CA GLU A 3 3.51 35.52 -20.32
C GLU A 3 3.44 35.29 -18.82
N LEU A 4 3.54 36.38 -18.06
CA LEU A 4 3.24 36.37 -16.64
C LEU A 4 1.74 36.16 -16.53
N LEU A 5 1.33 34.95 -16.14
CA LEU A 5 -0.03 34.71 -15.69
C LEU A 5 -0.31 35.69 -14.54
N THR A 6 -1.33 36.53 -14.73
CA THR A 6 -1.89 37.37 -13.68
C THR A 6 -2.22 36.47 -12.48
N PRO A 7 -2.03 36.92 -11.23
CA PRO A 7 -2.59 36.19 -10.08
C PRO A 7 -4.07 35.93 -10.36
N VAL A 8 -4.48 34.66 -10.24
CA VAL A 8 -5.91 34.35 -10.25
C VAL A 8 -6.45 34.90 -8.94
N ASP A 9 -7.27 35.95 -9.02
CA ASP A 9 -7.97 36.47 -7.84
C ASP A 9 -8.76 35.32 -7.19
N ASP A 10 -8.51 35.06 -5.90
CA ASP A 10 -9.20 34.01 -5.13
C ASP A 10 -10.72 34.19 -5.30
N PHE A 11 -11.43 33.15 -5.77
CA PHE A 11 -12.88 33.23 -5.91
C PHE A 11 -13.55 33.37 -4.54
N ASP A 12 -14.53 34.27 -4.45
CA ASP A 12 -15.27 34.53 -3.22
C ASP A 12 -16.29 33.42 -2.96
N ILE A 13 -16.02 32.59 -1.94
CA ILE A 13 -16.82 31.43 -1.56
C ILE A 13 -18.24 31.83 -1.15
N ASP A 14 -18.41 32.95 -0.44
CA ASP A 14 -19.74 33.42 -0.02
C ASP A 14 -20.52 33.91 -1.24
N TYR A 15 -19.87 34.65 -2.15
CA TYR A 15 -20.48 35.04 -3.43
C TYR A 15 -20.91 33.83 -4.27
N VAL A 16 -20.08 32.78 -4.38
CA VAL A 16 -20.46 31.53 -5.07
C VAL A 16 -21.68 30.91 -4.40
N LEU A 17 -21.69 30.78 -3.06
CA LEU A 17 -22.79 30.15 -2.34
C LEU A 17 -24.08 30.97 -2.39
N GLU A 18 -24.03 32.29 -2.45
CA GLU A 18 -25.23 33.12 -2.61
C GLU A 18 -25.81 33.08 -4.03
N ASN A 19 -24.95 33.02 -5.06
CA ASN A 19 -25.34 33.24 -6.46
C ASN A 19 -25.37 31.97 -7.33
N ALA A 20 -24.83 30.84 -6.86
CA ALA A 20 -24.90 29.55 -7.54
C ALA A 20 -26.29 28.92 -7.39
N SER A 21 -26.81 28.42 -8.51
CA SER A 21 -28.02 27.59 -8.54
C SER A 21 -27.82 26.30 -7.75
N SER A 22 -28.93 25.66 -7.35
CA SER A 22 -28.88 24.35 -6.70
C SER A 22 -28.10 23.32 -7.53
N LEU A 23 -28.22 23.36 -8.87
CA LEU A 23 -27.53 22.42 -9.76
C LEU A 23 -26.01 22.68 -9.82
N GLU A 24 -25.58 23.93 -9.84
CA GLU A 24 -24.14 24.28 -9.74
C GLU A 24 -23.57 23.81 -8.39
N LYS A 25 -24.27 24.07 -7.28
CA LYS A 25 -23.86 23.59 -5.95
C LYS A 25 -23.82 22.07 -5.84
N ILE A 26 -24.84 21.39 -6.38
CA ILE A 26 -24.89 19.92 -6.46
C ILE A 26 -23.69 19.37 -7.23
N SER A 27 -23.30 20.00 -8.33
CA SER A 27 -22.19 19.53 -9.16
C SER A 27 -20.84 19.54 -8.42
N LEU A 28 -20.62 20.48 -7.48
CA LEU A 28 -19.43 20.50 -6.63
C LEU A 28 -19.34 19.28 -5.71
N LEU A 29 -20.46 18.64 -5.35
CA LEU A 29 -20.48 17.56 -4.36
C LEU A 29 -20.08 16.19 -4.93
N ALA A 30 -19.62 16.14 -6.18
CA ALA A 30 -19.07 14.93 -6.77
C ALA A 30 -17.86 15.24 -7.67
N GLY A 31 -17.05 14.22 -7.94
CA GLY A 31 -16.07 14.28 -9.01
C GLY A 31 -16.72 14.63 -10.36
N HIS A 32 -16.00 15.38 -11.19
CA HIS A 32 -16.32 15.57 -12.59
C HIS A 32 -16.07 14.27 -13.38
N ASP A 33 -14.91 13.67 -13.13
CA ASP A 33 -14.45 12.42 -13.71
C ASP A 33 -13.76 11.56 -12.61
N PHE A 34 -12.91 10.62 -13.01
CA PHE A 34 -12.20 9.74 -12.09
C PHE A 34 -11.23 10.45 -11.12
N TRP A 35 -10.74 11.66 -11.44
CA TRP A 35 -9.64 12.33 -10.75
C TRP A 35 -9.83 13.84 -10.48
N HIS A 36 -10.86 14.47 -11.05
CA HIS A 36 -11.03 15.92 -11.02
C HIS A 36 -12.30 16.35 -10.31
N THR A 37 -12.26 17.45 -9.55
CA THR A 37 -13.48 18.10 -9.02
C THR A 37 -14.23 18.84 -10.12
N ALA A 38 -15.53 19.09 -9.93
CA ALA A 38 -16.31 19.91 -10.87
C ALA A 38 -15.87 21.39 -10.82
N PRO A 39 -15.52 22.02 -11.97
CA PRO A 39 -15.30 23.47 -12.04
C PRO A 39 -16.63 24.22 -12.13
N LEU A 40 -16.65 25.48 -11.67
CA LEU A 40 -17.72 26.44 -11.96
C LEU A 40 -17.15 27.68 -12.67
N PRO A 41 -17.00 27.66 -14.00
CA PRO A 41 -16.36 28.75 -14.75
C PRO A 41 -17.03 30.12 -14.59
N ARG A 42 -18.35 30.16 -14.35
CA ARG A 42 -19.11 31.40 -14.07
C ARG A 42 -18.61 32.14 -12.82
N PHE A 43 -17.97 31.42 -11.90
CA PHE A 43 -17.49 31.90 -10.61
C PHE A 43 -15.98 31.83 -10.47
N ASN A 44 -15.24 31.57 -11.56
CA ASN A 44 -13.80 31.30 -11.55
C ASN A 44 -13.36 30.15 -10.62
N VAL A 45 -14.27 29.23 -10.25
CA VAL A 45 -13.91 28.05 -9.45
C VAL A 45 -13.20 27.04 -10.37
N PRO A 46 -11.90 26.76 -10.15
CA PRO A 46 -11.16 25.82 -10.98
C PRO A 46 -11.53 24.37 -10.66
N SER A 47 -11.15 23.46 -11.55
CA SER A 47 -11.11 22.03 -11.25
C SER A 47 -9.75 21.70 -10.64
N VAL A 48 -9.73 20.89 -9.57
CA VAL A 48 -8.48 20.39 -8.96
C VAL A 48 -8.35 18.89 -9.16
N ARG A 49 -7.12 18.43 -9.41
CA ARG A 49 -6.78 17.02 -9.66
C ARG A 49 -6.33 16.34 -8.38
N VAL A 50 -6.85 15.14 -8.13
CA VAL A 50 -6.41 14.20 -7.10
C VAL A 50 -5.68 13.00 -7.75
N SER A 51 -4.74 12.37 -7.04
CA SER A 51 -4.06 11.16 -7.54
C SER A 51 -3.59 10.22 -6.42
N ASP A 52 -3.73 8.91 -6.64
CA ASP A 52 -3.05 7.90 -5.83
C ASP A 52 -1.52 7.97 -6.01
N GLY A 53 -0.72 7.50 -5.06
CA GLY A 53 -1.11 6.82 -3.82
C GLY A 53 0.05 6.74 -2.83
N PRO A 54 -0.07 5.92 -1.76
CA PRO A 54 0.78 6.04 -0.58
C PRO A 54 2.26 5.74 -0.78
N ASN A 55 2.68 5.15 -1.90
CA ASN A 55 4.07 4.81 -2.23
C ASN A 55 4.53 5.35 -3.60
N GLY A 56 3.86 6.38 -4.14
CA GLY A 56 4.22 7.03 -5.39
C GLY A 56 3.01 7.58 -6.14
N VAL A 57 3.19 8.60 -6.99
CA VAL A 57 2.07 9.34 -7.61
C VAL A 57 1.81 8.87 -9.04
N ARG A 58 0.72 8.13 -9.24
CA ARG A 58 0.39 7.46 -10.51
C ARG A 58 -0.06 8.40 -11.63
N GLY A 59 -0.69 9.53 -11.30
CA GLY A 59 -1.37 10.39 -12.28
C GLY A 59 -2.80 9.93 -12.61
N THR A 60 -3.31 10.39 -13.75
CA THR A 60 -4.72 10.26 -14.18
C THR A 60 -5.06 8.99 -14.94
N LYS A 61 -4.10 8.08 -15.13
CA LYS A 61 -4.29 6.85 -15.92
C LYS A 61 -3.70 5.64 -15.20
N PHE A 62 -4.37 4.50 -15.34
CA PHE A 62 -3.86 3.18 -14.94
C PHE A 62 -3.15 2.46 -16.08
N PHE A 63 -3.61 2.69 -17.31
CA PHE A 63 -3.10 2.13 -18.56
C PHE A 63 -2.65 3.30 -19.44
N ASP A 64 -1.47 3.21 -20.07
CA ASP A 64 -0.83 4.33 -20.78
C ASP A 64 -0.61 5.58 -19.86
N GLY A 65 -0.19 5.33 -18.61
CA GLY A 65 0.11 6.37 -17.62
C GLY A 65 1.53 6.94 -17.74
N VAL A 66 1.74 8.13 -17.18
CA VAL A 66 3.10 8.70 -17.07
C VAL A 66 3.82 8.07 -15.88
N ARG A 67 5.01 7.49 -16.14
CA ARG A 67 5.84 6.84 -15.12
C ARG A 67 6.11 7.72 -13.90
N ALA A 68 6.30 7.08 -12.76
CA ALA A 68 6.47 7.74 -11.46
C ALA A 68 7.61 7.14 -10.62
N ALA A 69 7.96 7.81 -9.52
CA ALA A 69 8.76 7.22 -8.46
C ALA A 69 7.89 6.25 -7.66
N CYS A 70 8.24 4.96 -7.62
CA CYS A 70 7.74 4.00 -6.66
C CYS A 70 8.71 3.93 -5.48
N LEU A 71 8.24 4.30 -4.29
CA LEU A 71 8.95 4.17 -3.02
C LEU A 71 8.70 2.78 -2.42
N PRO A 72 9.40 2.38 -1.34
CA PRO A 72 9.00 1.22 -0.56
C PRO A 72 7.53 1.27 -0.14
N ASN A 73 6.90 0.10 -0.01
CA ASN A 73 5.53 0.00 0.47
C ASN A 73 5.40 0.45 1.95
N GLY A 74 4.18 0.66 2.45
CA GLY A 74 3.91 1.23 3.77
C GLY A 74 4.63 0.52 4.93
N THR A 75 4.62 -0.82 4.95
CA THR A 75 5.35 -1.60 5.97
C THR A 75 6.86 -1.52 5.80
N GLY A 76 7.37 -1.39 4.57
CA GLY A 76 8.78 -1.08 4.32
C GLY A 76 9.17 0.31 4.86
N LEU A 77 8.38 1.34 4.57
CA LEU A 77 8.60 2.70 5.08
C LEU A 77 8.53 2.71 6.62
N ALA A 78 7.56 2.02 7.22
CA ALA A 78 7.47 1.89 8.66
C ALA A 78 8.66 1.16 9.28
N ALA A 79 9.23 0.17 8.57
CA ALA A 79 10.40 -0.54 9.03
C ALA A 79 11.64 0.35 9.20
N THR A 80 11.67 1.55 8.60
CA THR A 80 12.74 2.51 8.86
C THR A 80 12.74 3.05 10.30
N TRP A 81 11.58 3.14 10.97
CA TRP A 81 11.37 3.80 12.27
C TRP A 81 11.88 5.26 12.32
N ASP A 82 11.91 5.94 11.18
CA ASP A 82 12.56 7.24 11.01
C ASP A 82 11.55 8.29 10.51
N GLN A 83 11.13 9.19 11.40
CA GLN A 83 10.19 10.27 11.05
C GLN A 83 10.81 11.32 10.13
N ASP A 84 12.12 11.59 10.23
CA ASP A 84 12.78 12.60 9.41
C ASP A 84 12.93 12.09 7.97
N LEU A 85 13.29 10.81 7.81
CA LEU A 85 13.34 10.15 6.50
C LEU A 85 11.95 10.03 5.85
N LEU A 86 10.88 9.81 6.63
CA LEU A 86 9.51 9.84 6.10
C LEU A 86 9.05 11.26 5.74
N TYR A 87 9.54 12.29 6.42
CA TYR A 87 9.32 13.68 6.02
C TYR A 87 10.01 13.99 4.67
N GLU A 88 11.25 13.53 4.46
CA GLU A 88 11.94 13.60 3.16
C GLU A 88 11.19 12.84 2.06
N ALA A 89 10.73 11.61 2.33
CA ALA A 89 9.90 10.84 1.41
C ALA A 89 8.60 11.60 1.03
N GLY A 90 8.01 12.31 2.00
CA GLY A 90 6.81 13.11 1.78
C GLY A 90 7.07 14.29 0.84
N ILE A 91 8.21 14.97 0.97
CA ILE A 91 8.63 16.03 0.05
C ILE A 91 8.71 15.48 -1.39
N LEU A 92 9.30 14.30 -1.58
CA LEU A 92 9.39 13.65 -2.90
C LEU A 92 8.01 13.31 -3.47
N ILE A 93 7.08 12.78 -2.65
CA ILE A 93 5.68 12.59 -3.05
C ILE A 93 5.02 13.91 -3.47
N GLY A 94 5.23 14.99 -2.71
CA GLY A 94 4.73 16.31 -3.06
C GLY A 94 5.25 16.79 -4.41
N GLN A 95 6.55 16.63 -4.66
CA GLN A 95 7.19 16.97 -5.94
C GLN A 95 6.69 16.11 -7.11
N GLU A 96 6.46 14.81 -6.91
CA GLU A 96 5.82 13.94 -7.89
C GLU A 96 4.38 14.39 -8.19
N CYS A 97 3.60 14.81 -7.18
CA CYS A 97 2.27 15.39 -7.38
C CYS A 97 2.31 16.64 -8.26
N LEU A 98 3.21 17.59 -7.98
CA LEU A 98 3.38 18.79 -8.81
C LEU A 98 3.72 18.40 -10.27
N ALA A 99 4.62 17.44 -10.48
CA ALA A 99 5.01 16.94 -11.81
C ALA A 99 3.87 16.21 -12.56
N LYS A 100 2.95 15.56 -11.82
CA LYS A 100 1.73 14.90 -12.33
C LYS A 100 0.51 15.81 -12.40
N GLY A 101 0.65 17.12 -12.16
CA GLY A 101 -0.46 18.07 -12.17
C GLY A 101 -1.48 17.86 -11.03
N ALA A 102 -1.13 17.05 -10.02
CA ALA A 102 -2.01 16.67 -8.92
C ALA A 102 -1.87 17.68 -7.78
N HIS A 103 -3.00 18.27 -7.40
CA HIS A 103 -3.08 19.24 -6.31
C HIS A 103 -3.29 18.54 -4.96
N CYS A 104 -3.79 17.30 -5.00
CA CYS A 104 -4.07 16.49 -3.83
C CYS A 104 -3.60 15.04 -4.01
N TRP A 105 -2.88 14.54 -3.01
CA TRP A 105 -2.34 13.20 -2.92
C TRP A 105 -3.27 12.31 -2.09
N LEU A 106 -3.69 11.17 -2.65
CA LEU A 106 -4.56 10.19 -2.00
C LEU A 106 -3.76 9.24 -1.10
N GLY A 107 -3.11 9.80 -0.08
CA GLY A 107 -2.39 9.07 0.94
C GLY A 107 -2.01 9.94 2.16
N PRO A 108 -1.40 9.30 3.18
CA PRO A 108 -1.04 7.89 3.24
C PRO A 108 -2.20 6.98 3.71
N THR A 109 -2.00 5.67 3.59
CA THR A 109 -2.91 4.65 4.11
C THR A 109 -2.50 4.25 5.53
N VAL A 110 -3.45 4.20 6.47
CA VAL A 110 -3.20 4.03 7.92
C VAL A 110 -4.14 3.01 8.62
N CYS A 111 -4.79 2.13 7.84
CA CYS A 111 -5.56 1.00 8.36
C CYS A 111 -4.63 0.01 9.12
N ILE A 112 -5.15 -0.76 10.08
CA ILE A 112 -4.29 -1.55 10.98
C ILE A 112 -4.24 -3.01 10.54
N GLN A 113 -3.03 -3.59 10.45
CA GLN A 113 -2.82 -5.00 10.10
C GLN A 113 -3.18 -5.94 11.26
N ARG A 114 -4.47 -6.02 11.62
CA ARG A 114 -4.99 -6.95 12.64
C ARG A 114 -4.70 -8.42 12.31
N SER A 115 -4.62 -8.73 11.02
CA SER A 115 -4.29 -10.04 10.46
C SER A 115 -3.13 -9.90 9.47
N PRO A 116 -2.21 -10.88 9.38
CA PRO A 116 -1.22 -10.89 8.30
C PRO A 116 -1.88 -11.04 6.92
N LEU A 117 -3.08 -11.61 6.84
CA LEU A 117 -3.73 -11.98 5.57
C LEU A 117 -4.33 -10.81 4.77
N GLY A 118 -4.44 -9.61 5.37
CA GLY A 118 -5.07 -8.44 4.75
C GLY A 118 -4.47 -8.08 3.40
N GLY A 119 -5.31 -8.00 2.35
CA GLY A 119 -4.87 -7.76 0.97
C GLY A 119 -4.05 -6.49 0.79
N ARG A 120 -4.42 -5.43 1.51
CA ARG A 120 -3.73 -4.13 1.56
C ARG A 120 -2.83 -3.96 2.80
N GLY A 121 -2.52 -5.04 3.52
CA GLY A 121 -1.66 -4.96 4.70
C GLY A 121 -0.26 -4.41 4.42
N PHE A 122 0.22 -4.58 3.18
CA PHE A 122 1.46 -3.98 2.67
C PHE A 122 1.40 -2.45 2.51
N GLU A 123 0.20 -1.87 2.39
CA GLU A 123 -0.01 -0.48 2.00
C GLU A 123 0.01 0.48 3.21
N SER A 124 -0.42 -0.03 4.37
CA SER A 124 -0.34 0.63 5.68
C SER A 124 1.03 0.49 6.35
N PHE A 125 1.25 1.21 7.46
CA PHE A 125 2.53 1.25 8.18
C PHE A 125 2.77 0.07 9.14
N ALA A 126 2.03 -0.02 10.25
CA ALA A 126 2.34 -0.90 11.37
C ALA A 126 1.09 -1.43 12.10
N GLU A 127 1.24 -2.59 12.75
CA GLU A 127 0.19 -3.16 13.63
C GLU A 127 -0.04 -2.31 14.89
N ASP A 128 0.95 -1.50 15.26
CA ASP A 128 0.84 -0.55 16.36
C ASP A 128 0.28 0.82 15.88
N PRO A 129 -0.81 1.31 16.50
CA PRO A 129 -1.47 2.54 16.08
C PRO A 129 -0.68 3.82 16.38
N TYR A 130 0.21 3.82 17.39
CA TYR A 130 1.06 4.97 17.70
C TYR A 130 2.16 5.12 16.66
N ALA A 131 2.85 4.01 16.32
CA ALA A 131 3.83 3.98 15.23
C ALA A 131 3.20 4.44 13.91
N THR A 132 2.07 3.83 13.52
CA THR A 132 1.33 4.20 12.30
C THR A 132 0.95 5.69 12.29
N GLY A 133 0.42 6.23 13.39
CA GLY A 133 0.04 7.64 13.48
C GLY A 133 1.21 8.62 13.32
N LYS A 134 2.32 8.41 14.05
CA LYS A 134 3.49 9.31 14.03
C LYS A 134 4.24 9.26 12.69
N LEU A 135 4.40 8.07 12.11
CA LEU A 135 5.03 7.88 10.80
C LEU A 135 4.19 8.52 9.68
N ALA A 136 2.87 8.30 9.69
CA ALA A 136 1.94 8.95 8.77
C ALA A 136 1.97 10.49 8.90
N ALA A 137 2.00 11.01 10.13
CA ALA A 137 2.08 12.45 10.39
C ALA A 137 3.33 13.09 9.74
N ALA A 138 4.50 12.46 9.89
CA ALA A 138 5.73 12.96 9.28
C ALA A 138 5.66 12.99 7.74
N TYR A 139 5.14 11.92 7.14
CA TYR A 139 4.97 11.80 5.69
C TYR A 139 3.96 12.81 5.13
N ILE A 140 2.86 13.05 5.85
CA ILE A 140 1.87 14.11 5.56
C ILE A 140 2.51 15.49 5.63
N ARG A 141 3.28 15.81 6.69
CA ARG A 141 3.99 17.10 6.80
C ARG A 141 4.95 17.31 5.64
N GLY A 142 5.66 16.26 5.21
CA GLY A 142 6.55 16.29 4.06
C GLY A 142 5.81 16.67 2.79
N ALA A 143 4.74 15.95 2.45
CA ALA A 143 3.93 16.23 1.27
C ALA A 143 3.33 17.65 1.31
N GLN A 144 2.65 18.01 2.40
CA GLN A 144 1.99 19.31 2.52
C GLN A 144 2.95 20.50 2.53
N SER A 145 4.23 20.30 2.87
CA SER A 145 5.25 21.36 2.78
C SER A 145 5.53 21.84 1.35
N THR A 146 5.17 21.04 0.33
CA THR A 146 5.26 21.40 -1.09
C THR A 146 4.04 22.17 -1.62
N GLY A 147 3.02 22.40 -0.77
CA GLY A 147 1.77 23.06 -1.12
C GLY A 147 0.63 22.12 -1.52
N VAL A 148 0.90 20.84 -1.82
CA VAL A 148 -0.15 19.86 -2.14
C VAL A 148 -0.97 19.48 -0.89
N ILE A 149 -2.22 19.04 -1.09
CA ILE A 149 -3.06 18.52 0.01
C ILE A 149 -2.91 17.00 0.13
N SER A 150 -2.72 16.48 1.34
CA SER A 150 -2.79 15.04 1.63
C SER A 150 -4.20 14.58 2.02
N THR A 151 -4.59 13.39 1.58
CA THR A 151 -5.82 12.69 1.99
C THR A 151 -5.48 11.41 2.76
N ILE A 152 -5.58 11.45 4.08
CA ILE A 152 -5.35 10.26 4.92
C ILE A 152 -6.51 9.25 4.75
N LYS A 153 -6.19 7.95 4.62
CA LYS A 153 -7.17 6.92 4.25
C LYS A 153 -6.96 5.56 4.95
N HIS A 154 -7.94 4.68 5.09
CA HIS A 154 -9.37 4.85 4.79
C HIS A 154 -10.13 4.85 6.12
N PHE A 155 -10.83 5.94 6.42
CA PHE A 155 -11.48 6.21 7.69
C PHE A 155 -12.83 5.48 7.78
N ALA A 156 -13.00 4.42 8.55
CA ALA A 156 -12.05 3.73 9.42
C ALA A 156 -12.26 2.20 9.41
N ALA A 157 -11.25 1.45 9.86
CA ALA A 157 -11.27 -0.01 9.96
C ALA A 157 -11.48 -0.79 8.64
N ASN A 158 -10.95 -0.30 7.52
CA ASN A 158 -10.81 -1.07 6.27
C ASN A 158 -9.60 -2.03 6.38
N ASP A 159 -9.64 -2.96 7.32
CA ASP A 159 -8.50 -3.81 7.67
C ASP A 159 -8.52 -5.18 6.95
N GLN A 160 -9.46 -5.37 6.01
CA GLN A 160 -9.57 -6.51 5.10
C GLN A 160 -10.25 -6.09 3.79
N GLU A 161 -10.05 -6.86 2.73
CA GLU A 161 -10.60 -6.59 1.40
C GLU A 161 -11.83 -7.44 1.06
N HIS A 162 -11.97 -8.63 1.67
CA HIS A 162 -13.07 -9.54 1.42
C HIS A 162 -14.41 -8.90 1.79
N GLU A 163 -15.25 -8.71 0.77
CA GLU A 163 -16.53 -8.01 0.84
C GLU A 163 -16.45 -6.56 1.37
N ARG A 164 -15.33 -5.84 1.17
CA ARG A 164 -15.11 -4.49 1.73
C ARG A 164 -16.27 -3.48 1.58
N ILE A 165 -17.09 -3.56 0.52
CA ILE A 165 -18.29 -2.71 0.36
C ILE A 165 -19.47 -3.12 1.24
N SER A 166 -19.67 -4.41 1.49
CA SER A 166 -20.82 -4.93 2.25
C SER A 166 -20.50 -5.24 3.71
N VAL A 167 -19.25 -5.55 4.02
CA VAL A 167 -18.83 -6.06 5.33
C VAL A 167 -19.04 -5.05 6.46
N ASN A 168 -19.54 -5.57 7.57
CA ASN A 168 -19.70 -4.86 8.82
C ASN A 168 -18.64 -5.27 9.84
N ALA A 169 -17.69 -4.39 10.11
CA ALA A 169 -16.72 -4.56 11.19
C ALA A 169 -17.41 -4.24 12.53
N VAL A 170 -17.59 -5.27 13.36
CA VAL A 170 -18.24 -5.17 14.67
C VAL A 170 -17.18 -5.21 15.77
N MET A 171 -17.07 -4.13 16.54
CA MET A 171 -16.03 -3.93 17.55
C MET A 171 -16.52 -3.07 18.72
N SER A 172 -15.87 -3.16 19.88
CA SER A 172 -16.12 -2.24 20.98
C SER A 172 -15.61 -0.83 20.65
N GLU A 173 -16.23 0.20 21.24
CA GLU A 173 -15.76 1.58 21.09
C GLU A 173 -14.30 1.73 21.54
N ARG A 174 -13.91 1.02 22.61
CA ARG A 174 -12.51 1.02 23.07
C ARG A 174 -11.53 0.50 22.01
N ALA A 175 -11.87 -0.56 21.27
CA ALA A 175 -11.04 -1.06 20.17
C ALA A 175 -11.02 -0.06 19.00
N LEU A 176 -12.18 0.48 18.62
CA LEU A 176 -12.29 1.52 17.60
C LEU A 176 -11.40 2.73 17.94
N ARG A 177 -11.40 3.19 19.19
CA ARG A 177 -10.66 4.36 19.69
C ARG A 177 -9.17 4.11 19.87
N GLU A 178 -8.78 3.03 20.56
CA GLU A 178 -7.37 2.73 20.88
C GLU A 178 -6.58 2.15 19.69
N VAL A 179 -7.25 1.56 18.69
CA VAL A 179 -6.60 0.88 17.56
C VAL A 179 -6.90 1.56 16.23
N HIS A 180 -8.17 1.64 15.80
CA HIS A 180 -8.49 1.97 14.41
C HIS A 180 -8.63 3.47 14.13
N LEU A 181 -8.99 4.28 15.13
CA LEU A 181 -9.08 5.75 15.05
C LEU A 181 -7.82 6.45 15.54
N LEU A 182 -7.09 5.89 16.51
CA LEU A 182 -5.87 6.49 17.06
C LEU A 182 -4.82 6.92 16.01
N PRO A 183 -4.50 6.17 14.94
CA PRO A 183 -3.55 6.65 13.93
C PRO A 183 -4.06 7.88 13.17
N PHE A 184 -5.36 7.98 12.91
CA PHE A 184 -5.97 9.19 12.35
C PHE A 184 -5.94 10.36 13.35
N GLN A 185 -6.26 10.11 14.62
CA GLN A 185 -6.26 11.13 15.67
C GLN A 185 -4.86 11.76 15.84
N ILE A 186 -3.82 10.92 15.88
CA ILE A 186 -2.42 11.36 15.95
C ILE A 186 -2.04 12.13 14.68
N ALA A 187 -2.29 11.57 13.49
CA ALA A 187 -1.91 12.22 12.24
C ALA A 187 -2.66 13.54 11.99
N ILE A 188 -3.90 13.67 12.45
CA ILE A 188 -4.66 14.91 12.37
C ILE A 188 -4.12 15.96 13.36
N ALA A 189 -3.80 15.58 14.60
CA ALA A 189 -3.17 16.48 15.57
C ALA A 189 -1.78 16.96 15.09
N ASP A 190 -0.94 16.04 14.63
CA ASP A 190 0.48 16.29 14.37
C ASP A 190 0.80 16.78 12.95
N ALA A 191 -0.19 16.75 12.03
CA ALA A 191 0.04 17.10 10.63
C ALA A 191 -1.15 17.74 9.88
N ALA A 192 -2.37 17.75 10.45
CA ALA A 192 -3.56 18.39 9.87
C ALA A 192 -3.74 18.16 8.34
N PRO A 193 -3.96 16.91 7.89
CA PRO A 193 -4.19 16.63 6.48
C PRO A 193 -5.40 17.40 5.97
N GLY A 194 -5.30 17.99 4.77
CA GLY A 194 -6.40 18.79 4.21
C GLY A 194 -7.64 17.98 3.79
N ALA A 195 -7.55 16.65 3.73
CA ALA A 195 -8.69 15.79 3.47
C ALA A 195 -8.59 14.43 4.22
N VAL A 196 -9.74 13.77 4.35
CA VAL A 196 -9.91 12.39 4.86
C VAL A 196 -10.76 11.63 3.85
N MET A 197 -10.35 10.41 3.50
CA MET A 197 -11.15 9.50 2.67
C MET A 197 -11.85 8.47 3.55
N THR A 198 -13.18 8.38 3.46
CA THR A 198 -13.95 7.37 4.18
C THR A 198 -13.75 5.98 3.57
N CYS A 199 -13.78 4.93 4.40
CA CYS A 199 -13.66 3.54 3.95
C CYS A 199 -14.87 3.02 3.17
N TYR A 200 -14.68 1.85 2.55
CA TYR A 200 -15.78 1.11 1.93
C TYR A 200 -16.73 0.47 2.96
N ASN A 201 -16.20 -0.06 4.06
CA ASN A 201 -16.94 -0.92 4.98
C ASN A 201 -17.91 -0.17 5.89
N LYS A 202 -18.71 -0.96 6.62
CA LYS A 202 -19.46 -0.49 7.78
C LYS A 202 -18.63 -0.70 9.05
N VAL A 203 -18.89 0.13 10.04
CA VAL A 203 -18.50 -0.10 11.43
C VAL A 203 -19.76 -0.12 12.27
N ASN A 204 -19.92 -1.14 13.11
CA ASN A 204 -21.05 -1.30 14.05
C ASN A 204 -22.45 -1.11 13.44
N GLY A 205 -22.63 -1.50 12.17
CA GLY A 205 -23.91 -1.56 11.47
C GLY A 205 -24.12 -0.49 10.38
N GLN A 206 -23.34 0.60 10.39
CA GLN A 206 -23.50 1.71 9.45
C GLN A 206 -22.25 1.93 8.59
N HIS A 207 -22.44 2.23 7.30
CA HIS A 207 -21.35 2.64 6.40
C HIS A 207 -20.71 3.93 6.91
N VAL A 208 -19.37 3.99 6.96
CA VAL A 208 -18.70 5.16 7.57
C VAL A 208 -18.97 6.44 6.78
N SER A 209 -19.10 6.33 5.45
CA SER A 209 -19.58 7.39 4.55
C SER A 209 -20.95 7.99 4.91
N GLU A 210 -21.76 7.29 5.71
CA GLU A 210 -23.10 7.68 6.14
C GLU A 210 -23.22 7.90 7.66
N SER A 211 -22.13 7.71 8.41
CA SER A 211 -22.14 7.78 9.87
C SER A 211 -21.94 9.22 10.35
N LYS A 212 -23.04 9.83 10.81
CA LYS A 212 -22.99 11.16 11.43
C LYS A 212 -22.13 11.18 12.69
N GLU A 213 -22.08 10.06 13.42
CA GLU A 213 -21.23 9.90 14.60
C GLU A 213 -19.74 10.01 14.23
N MET A 214 -19.28 9.28 13.21
CA MET A 214 -17.86 9.31 12.82
C MET A 214 -17.47 10.58 12.06
N LEU A 215 -18.33 11.09 11.17
CA LEU A 215 -17.99 12.23 10.30
C LEU A 215 -18.24 13.59 10.98
N ASP A 216 -19.48 13.92 11.33
CA ASP A 216 -19.79 15.18 12.03
C ASP A 216 -19.41 15.13 13.52
N GLY A 217 -19.61 13.99 14.18
CA GLY A 217 -19.35 13.81 15.61
C GLY A 217 -17.85 13.79 15.94
N ILE A 218 -17.12 12.79 15.46
CA ILE A 218 -15.70 12.59 15.78
C ILE A 218 -14.82 13.57 14.99
N LEU A 219 -14.80 13.54 13.65
CA LEU A 219 -13.88 14.38 12.87
C LEU A 219 -14.16 15.89 13.07
N ARG A 220 -15.39 16.35 12.82
CA ARG A 220 -15.71 17.80 12.86
C ARG A 220 -15.97 18.34 14.25
N GLY A 221 -16.61 17.56 15.12
CA GLY A 221 -17.04 17.95 16.46
C GLY A 221 -15.92 17.77 17.48
N GLU A 222 -15.65 16.53 17.86
CA GLU A 222 -14.70 16.15 18.91
C GLU A 222 -13.26 16.57 18.56
N TRP A 223 -12.76 16.16 17.40
CA TRP A 223 -11.41 16.48 16.95
C TRP A 223 -11.30 17.89 16.35
N GLY A 224 -12.43 18.58 16.14
CA GLY A 224 -12.45 19.95 15.63
C GLY A 224 -11.91 20.14 14.21
N TRP A 225 -11.60 19.07 13.47
CA TRP A 225 -10.95 19.13 12.17
C TRP A 225 -11.93 19.59 11.07
N LYS A 226 -11.42 20.39 10.12
CA LYS A 226 -12.22 21.15 9.13
C LYS A 226 -11.80 20.90 7.67
N GLY A 227 -11.09 19.81 7.39
CA GLY A 227 -10.74 19.44 6.02
C GLY A 227 -11.90 18.77 5.26
N LEU A 228 -11.64 18.40 4.01
CA LEU A 228 -12.61 17.76 3.12
C LEU A 228 -12.83 16.29 3.47
N ILE A 229 -14.07 15.87 3.66
CA ILE A 229 -14.42 14.43 3.74
C ILE A 229 -14.84 13.95 2.35
N MET A 230 -14.04 13.06 1.74
CA MET A 230 -14.36 12.42 0.45
C MET A 230 -14.67 10.94 0.63
N SER A 231 -15.45 10.36 -0.30
CA SER A 231 -15.62 8.91 -0.36
C SER A 231 -14.39 8.23 -0.97
N ASP A 232 -14.17 6.96 -0.64
CA ASP A 232 -13.42 6.07 -1.53
C ASP A 232 -14.18 5.91 -2.88
N TRP A 233 -13.55 5.33 -3.90
CA TRP A 233 -14.08 5.25 -5.26
C TRP A 233 -15.32 4.38 -5.31
N PHE A 234 -16.48 5.01 -5.54
CA PHE A 234 -17.83 4.45 -5.43
C PHE A 234 -18.25 4.05 -4.00
N GLY A 235 -17.56 4.55 -2.97
CA GLY A 235 -17.86 4.37 -1.54
C GLY A 235 -18.97 5.28 -1.01
N THR A 236 -20.03 5.50 -1.79
CA THR A 236 -21.24 6.22 -1.39
C THR A 236 -22.45 5.33 -1.71
N TYR A 237 -23.39 5.18 -0.78
CA TYR A 237 -24.40 4.09 -0.85
C TYR A 237 -25.86 4.57 -0.86
N SER A 238 -26.11 5.82 -0.47
CA SER A 238 -27.39 6.50 -0.66
C SER A 238 -27.21 7.98 -1.02
N THR A 239 -28.31 8.72 -1.16
CA THR A 239 -28.30 10.13 -1.59
C THR A 239 -28.32 11.13 -0.43
N ALA A 240 -29.17 10.96 0.59
CA ALA A 240 -29.43 12.01 1.58
C ALA A 240 -28.61 11.81 2.86
N GLU A 241 -28.52 10.56 3.29
CA GLU A 241 -27.86 10.09 4.50
C GLU A 241 -26.37 10.50 4.54
N PRO A 242 -25.52 10.27 3.52
CA PRO A 242 -24.13 10.73 3.54
C PRO A 242 -23.95 12.25 3.62
N LEU A 243 -24.79 13.04 2.92
CA LEU A 243 -24.72 14.51 2.99
C LEU A 243 -25.10 15.04 4.39
N ASN A 244 -26.14 14.45 4.99
CA ASN A 244 -26.62 14.77 6.33
C ASN A 244 -25.67 14.26 7.44
N ALA A 245 -24.79 13.31 7.12
CA ALA A 245 -23.76 12.77 8.00
C ALA A 245 -22.45 13.58 7.99
N GLY A 246 -22.14 14.25 6.88
CA GLY A 246 -20.95 15.11 6.74
C GLY A 246 -20.04 14.83 5.54
N LEU A 247 -20.40 13.89 4.64
CA LEU A 247 -19.61 13.52 3.46
C LEU A 247 -19.68 14.61 2.37
N ASP A 248 -18.60 15.34 2.13
CA ASP A 248 -18.57 16.49 1.23
C ASP A 248 -18.50 16.08 -0.25
N LEU A 249 -17.64 15.12 -0.62
CA LEU A 249 -17.35 14.78 -2.02
C LEU A 249 -17.57 13.29 -2.32
N GLU A 250 -18.46 12.97 -3.28
CA GLU A 250 -18.57 11.64 -3.89
C GLU A 250 -17.49 11.47 -4.97
N MET A 251 -16.64 10.47 -4.84
CA MET A 251 -15.68 10.06 -5.87
C MET A 251 -16.03 8.66 -6.42
N PRO A 252 -15.76 8.37 -7.71
CA PRO A 252 -15.44 9.30 -8.78
C PRO A 252 -16.68 9.95 -9.42
N GLY A 253 -16.43 10.88 -10.33
CA GLY A 253 -17.37 11.29 -11.37
C GLY A 253 -17.47 10.29 -12.55
N PRO A 254 -18.56 10.37 -13.35
CA PRO A 254 -19.77 11.14 -13.08
C PRO A 254 -20.56 10.52 -11.91
N THR A 255 -21.16 11.38 -11.08
CA THR A 255 -21.95 11.00 -9.90
C THR A 255 -22.95 9.86 -10.17
N ARG A 256 -23.05 8.91 -9.25
CA ARG A 256 -24.12 7.89 -9.24
C ARG A 256 -25.32 8.34 -8.39
N LEU A 257 -25.09 9.07 -7.29
CA LEU A 257 -26.10 9.27 -6.25
C LEU A 257 -26.47 10.73 -5.96
N ARG A 258 -25.62 11.69 -6.34
CA ARG A 258 -25.78 13.13 -6.09
C ARG A 258 -26.30 13.94 -7.28
N GLY A 259 -26.69 13.31 -8.39
CA GLY A 259 -27.32 13.98 -9.55
C GLY A 259 -28.81 14.32 -9.31
N PRO A 260 -29.72 14.00 -10.27
CA PRO A 260 -31.16 14.27 -10.13
C PRO A 260 -31.82 13.72 -8.85
N LEU A 261 -31.24 12.67 -8.26
CA LEU A 261 -31.70 12.11 -6.98
C LEU A 261 -31.51 13.10 -5.82
N LEU A 262 -30.42 13.87 -5.79
CA LEU A 262 -30.16 14.87 -4.76
C LEU A 262 -31.03 16.11 -4.96
N GLU A 263 -31.26 16.54 -6.21
CA GLU A 263 -32.22 17.60 -6.51
C GLU A 263 -33.62 17.25 -5.99
N LEU A 264 -34.05 16.00 -6.17
CA LEU A 264 -35.30 15.48 -5.60
C LEU A 264 -35.25 15.44 -4.07
N ALA A 265 -34.14 14.99 -3.46
CA ALA A 265 -33.98 14.94 -2.00
C ALA A 265 -34.02 16.33 -1.34
N ILE A 266 -33.45 17.35 -1.98
CA ILE A 266 -33.54 18.76 -1.54
C ILE A 266 -34.97 19.27 -1.71
N SER A 267 -35.59 19.01 -2.86
CA SER A 267 -36.97 19.43 -3.15
C SER A 267 -37.99 18.80 -2.20
N SER A 268 -37.77 17.56 -1.78
CA SER A 268 -38.57 16.85 -0.77
C SER A 268 -38.14 17.13 0.68
N ARG A 269 -37.18 18.05 0.92
CA ARG A 269 -36.61 18.39 2.24
C ARG A 269 -35.99 17.22 3.03
N LYS A 270 -35.54 16.17 2.34
CA LYS A 270 -34.69 15.12 2.95
C LYS A 270 -33.25 15.59 3.18
N VAL A 271 -32.78 16.51 2.35
CA VAL A 271 -31.55 17.29 2.54
C VAL A 271 -31.96 18.76 2.65
N SER A 272 -31.42 19.48 3.62
CA SER A 272 -31.71 20.91 3.77
C SER A 272 -30.86 21.75 2.81
N ARG A 273 -31.28 22.99 2.52
CA ARG A 273 -30.44 23.91 1.74
C ARG A 273 -29.16 24.30 2.48
N SER A 274 -29.19 24.43 3.82
CA SER A 274 -27.96 24.70 4.58
C SER A 274 -26.98 23.53 4.50
N THR A 275 -27.46 22.28 4.55
CA THR A 275 -26.62 21.10 4.36
C THR A 275 -25.95 21.08 2.99
N LEU A 276 -26.69 21.41 1.91
CA LEU A 276 -26.10 21.60 0.57
C LEU A 276 -25.01 22.68 0.60
N ASP A 277 -25.29 23.83 1.19
CA ASP A 277 -24.38 24.98 1.23
C ASP A 277 -23.14 24.72 2.09
N GLU A 278 -23.25 23.98 3.19
CA GLU A 278 -22.13 23.57 4.06
C GLU A 278 -21.19 22.56 3.37
N ARG A 279 -21.75 21.54 2.70
CA ARG A 279 -20.92 20.58 1.93
C ARG A 279 -20.25 21.30 0.75
N ALA A 280 -20.99 22.18 0.05
CA ALA A 280 -20.45 22.96 -1.06
C ALA A 280 -19.36 23.94 -0.60
N ARG A 281 -19.54 24.60 0.56
CA ARG A 281 -18.50 25.41 1.20
C ARG A 281 -17.23 24.61 1.45
N THR A 282 -17.34 23.42 2.05
CA THR A 282 -16.17 22.58 2.37
C THR A 282 -15.42 22.17 1.08
N VAL A 283 -16.13 21.88 -0.01
CA VAL A 283 -15.50 21.64 -1.33
C VAL A 283 -14.84 22.91 -1.88
N LEU A 284 -15.48 24.07 -1.79
CA LEU A 284 -14.93 25.34 -2.28
C LEU A 284 -13.68 25.76 -1.50
N GLU A 285 -13.66 25.58 -0.18
CA GLU A 285 -12.49 25.82 0.69
C GLU A 285 -11.34 24.87 0.34
N PHE A 286 -11.64 23.59 0.09
CA PHE A 286 -10.65 22.63 -0.40
C PHE A 286 -10.10 23.01 -1.78
N VAL A 287 -10.96 23.38 -2.73
CA VAL A 287 -10.55 23.80 -4.08
C VAL A 287 -9.66 25.05 -4.02
N GLN A 288 -10.06 26.07 -3.25
CA GLN A 288 -9.28 27.31 -3.08
C GLN A 288 -7.93 27.09 -2.40
N ARG A 289 -7.84 26.14 -1.44
CA ARG A 289 -6.57 25.74 -0.83
C ARG A 289 -5.71 24.95 -1.82
N ALA A 290 -6.30 23.99 -2.53
CA ALA A 290 -5.60 23.11 -3.46
C ALA A 290 -5.06 23.87 -4.69
N SER A 291 -5.80 24.84 -5.23
CA SER A 291 -5.41 25.65 -6.39
C SER A 291 -4.22 26.57 -6.16
N LYS A 292 -3.70 26.66 -4.91
CA LYS A 292 -2.49 27.42 -4.57
C LYS A 292 -1.20 26.62 -4.79
N ALA A 293 -1.30 25.31 -5.07
CA ALA A 293 -0.16 24.51 -5.51
C ALA A 293 0.17 24.80 -6.98
N GLU A 294 1.42 25.17 -7.28
CA GLU A 294 1.91 25.38 -8.64
C GLU A 294 2.16 24.04 -9.35
N VAL A 295 1.07 23.40 -9.81
CA VAL A 295 1.14 22.09 -10.47
C VAL A 295 1.41 22.20 -11.98
N SER A 296 2.00 21.17 -12.58
CA SER A 296 2.19 21.10 -14.04
C SER A 296 0.87 20.91 -14.79
N ALA A 297 0.64 21.70 -15.85
CA ALA A 297 -0.52 21.55 -16.74
C ALA A 297 -0.54 20.21 -17.48
N THR A 298 0.62 19.58 -17.68
CA THR A 298 0.80 18.29 -18.36
C THR A 298 1.55 17.33 -17.47
N GLU A 299 1.10 16.07 -17.38
CA GLU A 299 1.81 15.05 -16.60
C GLU A 299 3.21 14.81 -17.16
N SER A 300 4.19 14.74 -16.27
CA SER A 300 5.60 14.60 -16.61
C SER A 300 6.34 13.64 -15.69
N THR A 301 7.49 13.17 -16.16
CA THR A 301 8.47 12.40 -15.38
C THR A 301 9.45 13.36 -14.71
N ARG A 302 9.79 13.09 -13.44
CA ARG A 302 10.79 13.83 -12.68
C ARG A 302 12.17 13.16 -12.78
N ASP A 303 12.28 11.95 -12.22
CA ASP A 303 13.39 11.00 -12.36
C ASP A 303 14.82 11.60 -12.24
N PHE A 304 15.03 12.46 -11.24
CA PHE A 304 16.33 13.11 -11.01
C PHE A 304 17.27 12.26 -10.13
N PRO A 305 18.61 12.38 -10.27
CA PRO A 305 19.58 11.60 -9.50
C PRO A 305 19.41 11.69 -7.97
N GLU A 306 19.00 12.85 -7.45
CA GLU A 306 18.68 13.06 -6.04
C GLU A 306 17.45 12.25 -5.58
N ASP A 307 16.40 12.16 -6.40
CA ASP A 307 15.20 11.38 -6.11
C ASP A 307 15.55 9.88 -6.08
N ARG A 308 16.38 9.42 -7.03
CA ARG A 308 16.89 8.05 -7.07
C ARG A 308 17.74 7.73 -5.84
N LYS A 309 18.61 8.66 -5.41
CA LYS A 309 19.41 8.52 -4.19
C LYS A 309 18.56 8.40 -2.93
N LEU A 310 17.52 9.23 -2.79
CA LEU A 310 16.57 9.14 -1.68
C LEU A 310 15.80 7.82 -1.72
N ASN A 311 15.31 7.40 -2.88
CA ASN A 311 14.60 6.13 -3.04
C ASN A 311 15.49 4.91 -2.69
N ARG A 312 16.78 4.94 -3.07
CA ARG A 312 17.76 3.92 -2.67
C ARG A 312 18.02 3.89 -1.17
N LYS A 313 18.11 5.07 -0.51
CA LYS A 313 18.20 5.16 0.95
C LYS A 313 16.94 4.61 1.64
N LEU A 314 15.75 4.95 1.13
CA LEU A 314 14.49 4.40 1.64
C LEU A 314 14.50 2.87 1.52
N ALA A 315 14.85 2.35 0.33
CA ALA A 315 14.94 0.92 0.09
C ALA A 315 15.94 0.21 1.01
N SER A 316 17.15 0.76 1.23
CA SER A 316 18.16 0.16 2.11
C SER A 316 17.75 0.20 3.59
N ASP A 317 17.20 1.32 4.06
CA ASP A 317 16.83 1.53 5.45
C ASP A 317 15.55 0.77 5.86
N SER A 318 14.74 0.37 4.87
CA SER A 318 13.61 -0.55 5.04
C SER A 318 14.05 -2.00 5.28
N VAL A 319 15.25 -2.43 4.83
CA VAL A 319 15.69 -3.82 4.97
C VAL A 319 15.92 -4.17 6.44
N VAL A 320 15.30 -5.27 6.88
CA VAL A 320 15.42 -5.80 8.24
C VAL A 320 16.29 -7.04 8.22
N LEU A 321 17.43 -7.00 8.91
CA LEU A 321 18.25 -8.18 9.17
C LEU A 321 17.61 -8.95 10.34
N LEU A 322 17.03 -10.12 10.06
CA LEU A 322 16.29 -10.91 11.04
C LEU A 322 17.19 -11.90 11.79
N LYS A 323 18.19 -12.46 11.10
CA LYS A 323 19.23 -13.36 11.64
C LYS A 323 20.57 -13.17 10.92
N ASN A 324 21.69 -13.36 11.63
CA ASN A 324 23.04 -13.41 11.07
C ASN A 324 23.99 -14.32 11.88
N GLU A 325 23.51 -15.52 12.23
CA GLU A 325 24.19 -16.48 13.11
C GLU A 325 25.44 -17.12 12.48
N SER A 326 25.55 -17.13 11.14
CA SER A 326 26.74 -17.63 10.42
C SER A 326 27.91 -16.64 10.37
N GLY A 327 27.66 -15.36 10.67
CA GLY A 327 28.62 -14.28 10.42
C GLY A 327 28.90 -13.99 8.94
N LEU A 328 28.08 -14.53 8.02
CA LEU A 328 28.28 -14.37 6.57
C LEU A 328 28.08 -12.94 6.07
N LEU A 329 27.24 -12.14 6.75
CA LEU A 329 27.00 -10.74 6.37
C LEU A 329 27.78 -9.75 7.25
N PRO A 330 28.32 -8.66 6.68
CA PRO A 330 28.27 -8.29 5.26
C PRO A 330 29.14 -9.18 4.36
N LEU A 331 28.69 -9.40 3.13
CA LEU A 331 29.37 -10.23 2.14
C LEU A 331 30.68 -9.62 1.68
N ASN A 332 31.74 -10.42 1.69
CA ASN A 332 32.92 -10.18 0.87
C ASN A 332 32.61 -10.64 -0.56
N GLN A 333 32.92 -9.82 -1.57
CA GLN A 333 32.48 -9.96 -2.97
C GLN A 333 32.76 -11.34 -3.60
N LYS A 334 31.77 -12.23 -3.54
CA LYS A 334 31.70 -13.52 -4.22
C LYS A 334 30.25 -13.83 -4.61
N ASN A 335 30.09 -14.75 -5.57
CA ASN A 335 28.90 -15.12 -6.37
C ASN A 335 27.52 -15.08 -5.64
N VAL A 336 26.43 -14.64 -6.31
CA VAL A 336 25.10 -14.35 -5.67
C VAL A 336 23.88 -14.58 -6.61
N LEU A 337 22.64 -14.77 -6.07
CA LEU A 337 21.38 -15.14 -6.76
C LEU A 337 20.12 -14.30 -6.30
N ARG A 338 18.91 -14.43 -6.92
CA ARG A 338 17.87 -13.36 -7.22
C ARG A 338 16.42 -13.51 -6.61
N GLY A 339 15.57 -12.45 -6.57
CA GLY A 339 14.06 -12.47 -6.36
C GLY A 339 13.27 -11.11 -6.39
N GLY A 340 11.91 -11.04 -6.40
CA GLY A 340 11.04 -9.79 -6.38
C GLY A 340 9.53 -9.98 -6.76
N SER A 341 8.55 -9.02 -6.77
CA SER A 341 8.37 -7.60 -6.33
C SER A 341 6.88 -7.08 -6.45
N ALA A 342 6.54 -5.78 -6.23
CA ALA A 342 5.16 -5.17 -6.36
C ALA A 342 5.11 -3.74 -7.02
N SER A 343 3.93 -3.14 -7.33
CA SER A 343 3.78 -2.20 -8.49
C SER A 343 2.96 -0.88 -8.38
N LEU A 344 3.53 0.19 -8.97
CA LEU A 344 2.87 1.13 -9.92
C LEU A 344 3.56 0.99 -11.31
N GLN A 345 3.50 1.95 -12.26
CA GLN A 345 4.43 1.96 -13.42
C GLN A 345 5.67 2.83 -13.10
N PRO A 346 6.79 2.23 -12.66
CA PRO A 346 7.93 3.01 -12.19
C PRO A 346 8.74 3.58 -13.36
N TYR A 347 9.57 4.60 -13.11
CA TYR A 347 10.60 5.04 -14.05
C TYR A 347 11.45 3.86 -14.56
N TYR A 348 11.88 3.02 -13.62
CA TYR A 348 12.64 1.78 -13.79
C TYR A 348 12.46 0.91 -12.52
N SER A 349 12.80 -0.36 -12.57
CA SER A 349 12.90 -1.20 -11.37
C SER A 349 14.19 -2.02 -11.38
N THR A 350 14.99 -1.90 -10.31
CA THR A 350 16.22 -2.65 -10.14
C THR A 350 15.91 -3.96 -9.42
N SER A 351 15.96 -5.09 -10.12
CA SER A 351 15.87 -6.40 -9.46
C SER A 351 17.08 -6.62 -8.52
N PRO A 352 16.98 -7.38 -7.41
CA PRO A 352 18.09 -7.68 -6.52
C PRO A 352 19.27 -8.33 -7.22
N TYR A 353 19.01 -9.14 -8.25
CA TYR A 353 20.08 -9.60 -9.14
C TYR A 353 20.89 -8.47 -9.73
N GLN A 354 20.22 -7.48 -10.33
CA GLN A 354 20.86 -6.39 -11.03
C GLN A 354 21.67 -5.56 -10.04
N GLY A 355 21.04 -5.13 -8.94
CA GLY A 355 21.72 -4.34 -7.91
C GLY A 355 22.88 -5.08 -7.24
N ILE A 356 22.82 -6.40 -7.13
CA ILE A 356 23.94 -7.20 -6.62
C ILE A 356 25.05 -7.34 -7.68
N VAL A 357 24.72 -7.73 -8.91
CA VAL A 357 25.69 -7.88 -10.00
C VAL A 357 26.45 -6.57 -10.26
N ASP A 358 25.77 -5.44 -10.19
CA ASP A 358 26.36 -4.11 -10.38
C ASP A 358 27.36 -3.72 -9.27
N GLN A 359 27.40 -4.44 -8.14
CA GLN A 359 28.39 -4.25 -7.06
C GLN A 359 29.53 -5.27 -7.07
N LEU A 360 29.49 -6.28 -7.93
CA LEU A 360 30.53 -7.31 -8.03
C LEU A 360 31.71 -6.84 -8.89
N HIS A 361 32.92 -7.30 -8.53
CA HIS A 361 34.14 -7.00 -9.29
C HIS A 361 34.39 -8.01 -10.41
N ALA A 362 35.23 -7.63 -11.38
CA ALA A 362 35.66 -8.52 -12.46
C ALA A 362 36.37 -9.77 -11.89
N GLY A 363 35.90 -10.95 -12.29
CA GLY A 363 36.41 -12.25 -11.83
C GLY A 363 35.46 -13.04 -10.91
N VAL A 364 34.30 -12.49 -10.57
CA VAL A 364 33.24 -13.20 -9.82
C VAL A 364 32.32 -13.96 -10.80
N GLU A 365 32.11 -15.28 -10.58
CA GLU A 365 31.28 -16.14 -11.45
C GLU A 365 29.82 -16.15 -10.96
N VAL A 366 28.96 -15.31 -11.53
CA VAL A 366 27.55 -15.26 -11.12
C VAL A 366 26.77 -16.42 -11.71
N LEU A 367 26.47 -17.43 -10.88
CA LEU A 367 25.53 -18.50 -11.21
C LEU A 367 24.09 -18.03 -10.95
N TYR A 368 23.20 -18.22 -11.93
CA TYR A 368 21.78 -17.99 -11.77
C TYR A 368 20.95 -19.18 -12.23
N GLU A 369 20.06 -19.65 -11.36
CA GLU A 369 18.98 -20.58 -11.66
C GLU A 369 17.67 -20.05 -11.07
N THR A 370 16.56 -20.16 -11.81
CA THR A 370 15.23 -19.74 -11.33
C THR A 370 14.73 -20.63 -10.20
N GLY A 371 15.04 -21.93 -10.25
CA GLY A 371 14.62 -22.92 -9.26
C GLY A 371 13.14 -23.25 -9.32
N ALA A 372 12.27 -22.28 -9.03
CA ALA A 372 10.81 -22.43 -9.02
C ALA A 372 10.12 -21.10 -9.37
N THR A 373 8.93 -21.19 -9.96
CA THR A 373 8.08 -20.03 -10.25
C THR A 373 7.17 -19.70 -9.08
N SER A 374 7.10 -18.42 -8.70
CA SER A 374 6.27 -17.93 -7.58
C SER A 374 5.02 -17.14 -8.01
N PHE A 375 4.81 -16.88 -9.30
CA PHE A 375 3.72 -16.03 -9.78
C PHE A 375 2.35 -16.73 -9.68
N ALA A 376 1.29 -15.99 -9.31
CA ALA A 376 -0.08 -16.53 -9.31
C ALA A 376 -0.76 -16.42 -10.70
N TYR A 377 -0.17 -15.64 -11.61
CA TYR A 377 -0.57 -15.46 -13.00
C TYR A 377 0.71 -15.38 -13.85
N ILE A 378 0.72 -15.96 -15.04
CA ILE A 378 1.88 -15.98 -15.95
C ILE A 378 2.41 -14.55 -16.19
N PRO A 379 3.73 -14.32 -16.11
CA PRO A 379 4.34 -13.01 -16.34
C PRO A 379 3.88 -12.36 -17.65
N GLU A 380 3.72 -11.04 -17.62
CA GLU A 380 3.29 -10.26 -18.77
C GLU A 380 4.23 -10.46 -19.98
N LEU A 381 3.63 -10.62 -21.16
CA LEU A 381 4.33 -10.78 -22.43
C LEU A 381 5.26 -9.58 -22.66
N GLN A 382 6.54 -9.87 -22.85
CA GLN A 382 7.57 -8.83 -22.94
C GLN A 382 7.44 -8.04 -24.26
N VAL A 383 7.42 -6.72 -24.15
CA VAL A 383 7.30 -5.80 -25.30
C VAL A 383 8.53 -5.86 -26.23
N SER A 384 9.68 -6.31 -25.73
CA SER A 384 10.86 -6.61 -26.55
C SER A 384 10.61 -7.69 -27.61
N ASP A 385 9.69 -8.59 -27.34
CA ASP A 385 9.46 -9.81 -28.12
C ASP A 385 8.32 -9.62 -29.14
N VAL A 386 7.61 -8.48 -29.07
CA VAL A 386 6.45 -8.17 -29.91
C VAL A 386 6.57 -6.85 -30.65
N ARG A 387 6.03 -6.84 -31.86
CA ARG A 387 5.80 -5.64 -32.66
C ARG A 387 4.37 -5.60 -33.18
N THR A 388 3.85 -4.42 -33.48
CA THR A 388 2.57 -4.26 -34.19
C THR A 388 2.66 -4.90 -35.58
N PRO A 389 1.53 -5.21 -36.24
CA PRO A 389 1.54 -5.66 -37.64
C PRO A 389 2.18 -4.67 -38.63
N GLU A 390 2.34 -3.40 -38.23
CA GLU A 390 3.04 -2.35 -38.98
C GLU A 390 4.53 -2.25 -38.64
N GLY A 391 5.04 -3.06 -37.71
CA GLY A 391 6.45 -3.14 -37.32
C GLY A 391 6.89 -2.19 -36.20
N GLN A 392 5.98 -1.53 -35.49
CA GLN A 392 6.32 -0.68 -34.32
C GLN A 392 6.45 -1.52 -33.05
N PRO A 393 7.29 -1.18 -32.05
CA PRO A 393 7.36 -1.91 -30.79
C PRO A 393 6.04 -1.89 -30.00
N GLY A 394 5.63 -3.03 -29.45
CA GLY A 394 4.41 -3.17 -28.64
C GLY A 394 3.23 -3.84 -29.35
N LEU A 395 2.05 -3.75 -28.74
CA LEU A 395 0.80 -4.36 -29.23
C LEU A 395 -0.16 -3.27 -29.71
N ARG A 396 -0.89 -3.49 -30.80
CA ARG A 396 -1.90 -2.54 -31.27
C ARG A 396 -3.28 -2.91 -30.72
N MET A 397 -3.90 -2.03 -29.95
CA MET A 397 -5.28 -2.16 -29.45
C MET A 397 -6.23 -1.26 -30.26
N ARG A 398 -7.23 -1.84 -30.92
CA ARG A 398 -8.29 -1.13 -31.64
C ARG A 398 -9.62 -1.29 -30.94
N PHE A 399 -10.34 -0.19 -30.71
CA PHE A 399 -11.65 -0.17 -30.06
C PHE A 399 -12.79 -0.09 -31.07
N TYR A 400 -13.91 -0.76 -30.75
CA TYR A 400 -15.09 -0.88 -31.61
C TYR A 400 -16.38 -0.83 -30.78
N ARG A 401 -17.45 -0.24 -31.34
CA ARG A 401 -18.82 -0.44 -30.82
C ARG A 401 -19.34 -1.85 -31.13
N ASP A 402 -19.05 -2.36 -32.31
CA ASP A 402 -19.63 -3.58 -32.85
C ASP A 402 -18.88 -4.86 -32.42
N PRO A 403 -19.60 -5.97 -32.15
CA PRO A 403 -18.99 -7.25 -31.80
C PRO A 403 -18.18 -7.84 -32.96
N PRO A 404 -17.18 -8.70 -32.70
CA PRO A 404 -16.35 -9.35 -33.74
C PRO A 404 -17.12 -10.16 -34.80
N SER A 405 -18.41 -10.43 -34.61
CA SER A 405 -19.29 -11.07 -35.60
C SER A 405 -19.70 -10.13 -36.76
N VAL A 406 -19.55 -8.81 -36.59
CA VAL A 406 -19.75 -7.82 -37.66
C VAL A 406 -18.48 -7.76 -38.53
N LYS A 407 -18.63 -7.91 -39.85
CA LYS A 407 -17.48 -8.00 -40.79
C LYS A 407 -16.74 -6.67 -40.96
N GLU A 408 -17.47 -5.57 -41.06
CA GLU A 408 -16.93 -4.24 -41.34
C GLU A 408 -17.12 -3.34 -40.11
N ARG A 409 -16.33 -3.59 -39.06
CA ARG A 409 -16.38 -2.78 -37.83
C ARG A 409 -15.62 -1.47 -38.03
N ARG A 410 -16.24 -0.35 -37.67
CA ARG A 410 -15.57 0.95 -37.60
C ARG A 410 -14.65 0.99 -36.37
N VAL A 411 -13.35 1.22 -36.59
CA VAL A 411 -12.41 1.57 -35.51
C VAL A 411 -12.83 2.92 -34.94
N VAL A 412 -13.04 2.97 -33.62
CA VAL A 412 -13.37 4.20 -32.88
C VAL A 412 -12.10 4.86 -32.35
N GLU A 413 -11.15 4.07 -31.87
CA GLU A 413 -9.89 4.52 -31.29
C GLU A 413 -8.81 3.44 -31.49
N GLU A 414 -7.54 3.85 -31.55
CA GLU A 414 -6.38 2.95 -31.67
C GLU A 414 -5.28 3.42 -30.70
N ILE A 415 -4.70 2.48 -29.95
CA ILE A 415 -3.63 2.72 -28.96
C ILE A 415 -2.52 1.69 -29.19
N ILE A 416 -1.25 2.12 -29.13
CA ILE A 416 -0.10 1.22 -29.14
C ILE A 416 0.34 0.94 -27.70
N MET A 417 0.01 -0.25 -27.21
CA MET A 417 0.31 -0.71 -25.86
C MET A 417 1.81 -1.00 -25.68
N GLN A 418 2.40 -0.43 -24.64
CA GLN A 418 3.78 -0.71 -24.19
C GLN A 418 3.82 -1.67 -22.98
N GLU A 419 2.74 -2.42 -22.78
CA GLU A 419 2.51 -3.41 -21.74
C GLU A 419 1.43 -4.40 -22.25
N SER A 420 1.39 -5.63 -21.71
CA SER A 420 0.44 -6.66 -22.15
C SER A 420 -0.77 -6.82 -21.21
N SER A 421 -0.96 -5.87 -20.29
CA SER A 421 -2.16 -5.70 -19.49
C SER A 421 -2.87 -4.39 -19.82
N TRP A 422 -4.19 -4.36 -19.62
CA TRP A 422 -5.02 -3.20 -19.91
C TRP A 422 -6.06 -3.03 -18.79
N GLN A 423 -6.05 -1.86 -18.13
CA GLN A 423 -6.97 -1.53 -17.03
C GLN A 423 -7.84 -0.33 -17.39
N LEU A 424 -9.05 -0.58 -17.89
CA LEU A 424 -9.89 0.42 -18.52
C LEU A 424 -10.86 1.10 -17.53
N MET A 425 -10.50 1.22 -16.25
CA MET A 425 -11.41 1.77 -15.23
C MET A 425 -11.63 3.28 -15.33
N GLY A 426 -10.62 4.02 -15.78
CA GLY A 426 -10.69 5.45 -16.09
C GLY A 426 -10.73 5.75 -17.60
N PHE A 427 -10.84 4.72 -18.45
CA PHE A 427 -10.97 4.90 -19.90
C PHE A 427 -12.40 5.32 -20.25
N SER A 428 -12.54 6.34 -21.08
CA SER A 428 -13.82 6.80 -21.60
C SER A 428 -13.64 7.38 -23.01
N ASN A 429 -14.60 7.10 -23.88
CA ASN A 429 -14.68 7.68 -25.21
C ASN A 429 -16.17 7.97 -25.51
N PRO A 430 -16.57 9.19 -25.92
CA PRO A 430 -17.97 9.51 -26.23
C PRO A 430 -18.60 8.65 -27.33
N GLU A 431 -17.78 8.01 -28.17
CA GLU A 431 -18.21 7.09 -29.21
C GLU A 431 -18.28 5.62 -28.76
N LEU A 432 -18.12 5.29 -27.47
CA LEU A 432 -18.25 3.92 -26.96
C LEU A 432 -19.37 3.80 -25.91
N ASP A 433 -20.20 2.77 -26.06
CA ASP A 433 -21.23 2.39 -25.09
C ASP A 433 -20.62 1.59 -23.93
N ARG A 434 -21.38 1.36 -22.85
CA ARG A 434 -20.89 0.55 -21.70
C ARG A 434 -20.43 -0.86 -22.12
N LEU A 435 -21.07 -1.45 -23.14
CA LEU A 435 -20.59 -2.64 -23.82
C LEU A 435 -19.84 -2.21 -25.08
N PHE A 436 -18.54 -2.46 -25.12
CA PHE A 436 -17.68 -2.22 -26.27
C PHE A 436 -16.69 -3.38 -26.44
N TYR A 437 -15.99 -3.39 -27.57
CA TYR A 437 -15.06 -4.45 -27.96
C TYR A 437 -13.70 -3.87 -28.29
N ALA A 438 -12.65 -4.67 -28.14
CA ALA A 438 -11.32 -4.34 -28.63
C ALA A 438 -10.62 -5.54 -29.25
N ASP A 439 -9.83 -5.31 -30.29
CA ASP A 439 -8.88 -6.28 -30.83
C ASP A 439 -7.47 -5.81 -30.48
N ILE A 440 -6.69 -6.65 -29.80
CA ILE A 440 -5.28 -6.42 -29.45
C ILE A 440 -4.43 -7.33 -30.32
N GLU A 441 -3.54 -6.77 -31.13
CA GLU A 441 -2.83 -7.48 -32.20
C GLU A 441 -1.32 -7.21 -32.20
N ALA A 442 -0.53 -8.26 -32.37
CA ALA A 442 0.93 -8.18 -32.46
C ALA A 442 1.53 -9.34 -33.27
N GLU A 443 2.75 -9.15 -33.76
CA GLU A 443 3.66 -10.20 -34.21
C GLU A 443 4.64 -10.51 -33.07
N LEU A 444 4.54 -11.71 -32.49
CA LEU A 444 5.51 -12.27 -31.55
C LEU A 444 6.69 -12.86 -32.33
N ILE A 445 7.90 -12.37 -32.06
CA ILE A 445 9.15 -12.99 -32.47
C ILE A 445 9.52 -13.94 -31.33
N ALA A 446 9.45 -15.25 -31.56
CA ALA A 446 9.67 -16.24 -30.52
C ALA A 446 11.10 -16.12 -29.93
N PRO A 447 11.25 -15.89 -28.61
CA PRO A 447 12.55 -15.59 -28.00
C PRO A 447 13.44 -16.84 -27.81
N ALA A 448 12.87 -18.03 -27.86
CA ALA A 448 13.59 -19.30 -27.81
C ALA A 448 12.78 -20.42 -28.48
N THR A 449 13.43 -21.55 -28.78
CA THR A 449 12.76 -22.77 -29.21
C THR A 449 12.30 -23.58 -27.99
N GLY A 450 11.04 -24.02 -27.97
CA GLY A 450 10.50 -24.91 -26.94
C GLY A 450 9.02 -24.67 -26.64
N LEU A 451 8.52 -25.32 -25.58
CA LEU A 451 7.14 -25.18 -25.14
C LEU A 451 6.96 -23.88 -24.32
N PHE A 452 6.00 -23.04 -24.68
CA PHE A 452 5.62 -21.85 -23.93
C PHE A 452 4.20 -21.98 -23.38
N GLU A 453 3.97 -21.50 -22.16
CA GLU A 453 2.66 -21.36 -21.55
C GLU A 453 2.17 -19.91 -21.73
N PHE A 454 0.98 -19.76 -22.31
CA PHE A 454 0.26 -18.50 -22.46
C PHE A 454 -0.88 -18.42 -21.45
N GLY A 455 -1.11 -17.22 -20.91
CA GLY A 455 -2.16 -16.96 -19.92
C GLY A 455 -3.05 -15.80 -20.30
N VAL A 456 -4.36 -15.92 -20.06
CA VAL A 456 -5.29 -14.80 -20.14
C VAL A 456 -6.21 -14.78 -18.92
N ALA A 457 -6.11 -13.70 -18.14
CA ALA A 457 -7.12 -13.34 -17.14
C ALA A 457 -7.81 -12.03 -17.59
N VAL A 458 -9.12 -11.97 -17.37
CA VAL A 458 -9.99 -10.88 -17.86
C VAL A 458 -11.07 -10.52 -16.84
N TYR A 459 -11.42 -9.24 -16.79
CA TYR A 459 -12.71 -8.77 -16.27
C TYR A 459 -13.47 -8.11 -17.42
N GLY A 460 -14.57 -8.74 -17.84
CA GLY A 460 -15.12 -8.63 -19.19
C GLY A 460 -15.15 -10.03 -19.79
N SER A 461 -14.85 -10.18 -21.07
CA SER A 461 -14.63 -11.49 -21.71
C SER A 461 -13.55 -11.39 -22.79
N SER A 462 -12.84 -12.49 -23.06
CA SER A 462 -11.78 -12.47 -24.07
C SER A 462 -11.45 -13.84 -24.67
N SER A 463 -10.85 -13.83 -25.85
CA SER A 463 -10.32 -15.01 -26.55
C SER A 463 -8.94 -14.69 -27.13
N LEU A 464 -7.97 -15.60 -26.96
CA LEU A 464 -6.61 -15.50 -27.53
C LEU A 464 -6.46 -16.46 -28.72
N PHE A 465 -5.96 -15.90 -29.81
CA PHE A 465 -5.62 -16.60 -31.04
C PHE A 465 -4.11 -16.47 -31.32
N ILE A 466 -3.51 -17.56 -31.77
CA ILE A 466 -2.14 -17.57 -32.31
C ILE A 466 -2.20 -18.15 -33.72
N ASN A 467 -1.68 -17.43 -34.72
CA ASN A 467 -1.79 -17.75 -36.15
C ASN A 467 -3.23 -18.07 -36.56
N ASP A 468 -4.17 -17.22 -36.11
CA ASP A 468 -5.63 -17.32 -36.32
C ASP A 468 -6.30 -18.59 -35.74
N ARG A 469 -5.56 -19.45 -35.03
CA ARG A 469 -6.10 -20.57 -34.24
C ARG A 469 -6.43 -20.09 -32.83
N LEU A 470 -7.68 -20.30 -32.39
CA LEU A 470 -8.10 -20.11 -31.01
C LEU A 470 -7.32 -21.07 -30.09
N ILE A 471 -6.67 -20.53 -29.07
CA ILE A 471 -5.93 -21.31 -28.06
C ILE A 471 -6.48 -21.15 -26.64
N ILE A 472 -7.05 -19.98 -26.29
CA ILE A 472 -7.70 -19.75 -24.99
C ILE A 472 -9.05 -19.07 -25.25
N ASP A 473 -10.11 -19.61 -24.66
CA ASP A 473 -11.45 -19.02 -24.68
C ASP A 473 -11.92 -18.71 -23.25
N ASN A 474 -12.05 -17.43 -22.95
CA ASN A 474 -12.57 -16.89 -21.71
C ASN A 474 -13.87 -16.08 -21.97
N THR A 475 -14.66 -16.53 -22.96
CA THR A 475 -15.99 -16.00 -23.32
C THR A 475 -17.12 -16.98 -23.04
N THR A 476 -16.92 -18.29 -23.23
CA THR A 476 -17.97 -19.30 -23.05
C THR A 476 -18.19 -19.64 -21.58
N ALA A 477 -17.20 -20.24 -20.91
CA ALA A 477 -17.25 -20.72 -19.53
C ALA A 477 -16.23 -19.98 -18.64
N GLN A 478 -16.65 -18.89 -18.01
CA GLN A 478 -15.77 -18.07 -17.16
C GLN A 478 -15.66 -18.64 -15.75
N ARG A 479 -14.44 -18.84 -15.25
CA ARG A 479 -14.15 -19.22 -13.86
C ARG A 479 -13.71 -17.99 -13.07
N GLY A 480 -14.35 -17.68 -11.95
CA GLY A 480 -14.05 -16.49 -11.16
C GLY A 480 -12.73 -16.61 -10.38
N GLY A 481 -11.88 -15.59 -10.46
CA GLY A 481 -10.56 -15.54 -9.82
C GLY A 481 -10.25 -14.15 -9.25
N ASN A 482 -9.01 -13.92 -8.82
CA ASN A 482 -8.66 -12.70 -8.08
C ASN A 482 -8.27 -11.51 -8.96
N PHE A 483 -8.21 -11.69 -10.29
CA PHE A 483 -7.76 -10.67 -11.23
C PHE A 483 -8.60 -9.40 -11.11
N PHE A 484 -7.96 -8.23 -11.23
CA PHE A 484 -8.60 -6.92 -11.24
C PHE A 484 -9.54 -6.70 -10.04
N PHE A 485 -8.93 -6.46 -8.87
CA PHE A 485 -9.63 -6.20 -7.60
C PHE A 485 -10.66 -7.29 -7.23
N GLY A 486 -10.28 -8.55 -7.45
CA GLY A 486 -11.14 -9.70 -7.17
C GLY A 486 -12.33 -9.86 -8.13
N LYS A 487 -12.55 -9.00 -9.13
CA LYS A 487 -13.73 -9.06 -10.03
C LYS A 487 -13.60 -10.01 -11.21
N GLY A 488 -12.38 -10.24 -11.67
CA GLY A 488 -12.08 -10.96 -12.90
C GLY A 488 -12.12 -12.47 -12.77
N THR A 489 -11.58 -13.09 -13.81
CA THR A 489 -11.45 -14.53 -13.97
C THR A 489 -10.18 -15.08 -13.31
N LEU A 490 -10.12 -16.40 -13.14
CA LEU A 490 -8.85 -17.10 -13.04
C LEU A 490 -8.10 -16.95 -14.36
N GLU A 491 -6.79 -17.18 -14.34
CA GLU A 491 -6.03 -17.28 -15.58
C GLU A 491 -6.41 -18.57 -16.31
N GLU A 492 -6.98 -18.41 -17.49
CA GLU A 492 -7.08 -19.52 -18.44
C GLU A 492 -5.74 -19.65 -19.16
N LYS A 493 -5.30 -20.90 -19.38
CA LYS A 493 -3.94 -21.21 -19.83
C LYS A 493 -3.94 -22.18 -21.02
N ALA A 494 -2.98 -22.01 -21.92
CA ALA A 494 -2.71 -22.94 -23.01
C ALA A 494 -1.20 -23.00 -23.32
N THR A 495 -0.74 -24.12 -23.87
CA THR A 495 0.66 -24.26 -24.30
C THR A 495 0.81 -24.26 -25.81
N VAL A 496 1.91 -23.71 -26.31
CA VAL A 496 2.27 -23.65 -27.73
C VAL A 496 3.78 -23.87 -27.89
N ASP A 497 4.16 -24.76 -28.81
CA ASP A 497 5.56 -24.91 -29.23
C ASP A 497 5.98 -23.74 -30.12
N LEU A 498 6.99 -22.99 -29.66
CA LEU A 498 7.61 -21.91 -30.41
C LEU A 498 8.98 -22.34 -30.96
N VAL A 499 9.38 -21.74 -32.08
CA VAL A 499 10.71 -21.91 -32.69
C VAL A 499 11.39 -20.55 -32.71
N GLU A 500 12.61 -20.47 -32.19
CA GLU A 500 13.37 -19.23 -32.03
C GLU A 500 13.44 -18.40 -33.33
N GLY A 501 13.16 -17.11 -33.23
CA GLY A 501 13.15 -16.18 -34.35
C GLY A 501 11.98 -16.34 -35.34
N GLN A 502 11.15 -17.38 -35.22
CA GLN A 502 9.93 -17.50 -36.01
C GLN A 502 8.88 -16.49 -35.51
N VAL A 503 8.14 -15.91 -36.47
CA VAL A 503 7.08 -14.94 -36.19
C VAL A 503 5.73 -15.64 -36.03
N TYR A 504 4.99 -15.26 -34.99
CA TYR A 504 3.65 -15.76 -34.66
C TYR A 504 2.68 -14.58 -34.52
N LYS A 505 1.54 -14.62 -35.22
CA LYS A 505 0.51 -13.60 -35.14
C LYS A 505 -0.33 -13.81 -33.86
N ILE A 506 -0.20 -12.89 -32.92
CA ILE A 506 -1.01 -12.81 -31.69
C ILE A 506 -2.24 -11.95 -31.94
N LYS A 507 -3.42 -12.42 -31.53
CA LYS A 507 -4.64 -11.63 -31.49
C LYS A 507 -5.45 -11.96 -30.23
N VAL A 508 -5.70 -10.99 -29.38
CA VAL A 508 -6.72 -11.08 -28.33
C VAL A 508 -7.96 -10.32 -28.78
N GLN A 509 -9.12 -10.98 -28.76
CA GLN A 509 -10.41 -10.30 -28.85
C GLN A 509 -10.92 -10.10 -27.44
N PHE A 510 -11.29 -8.86 -27.10
CA PHE A 510 -11.78 -8.44 -25.78
C PHE A 510 -13.16 -7.79 -25.91
N ALA A 511 -14.00 -8.01 -24.90
CA ALA A 511 -15.21 -7.22 -24.68
C ALA A 511 -15.23 -6.69 -23.24
N SER A 512 -15.74 -5.47 -23.08
CA SER A 512 -15.69 -4.70 -21.83
C SER A 512 -16.30 -5.42 -20.62
N GLY A 513 -16.11 -4.86 -19.41
CA GLY A 513 -16.64 -5.40 -18.15
C GLY A 513 -18.13 -5.74 -18.16
N ALA A 514 -18.92 -5.10 -19.03
CA ALA A 514 -20.35 -5.39 -19.24
C ALA A 514 -20.64 -6.78 -19.87
N SER A 515 -19.64 -7.42 -20.50
CA SER A 515 -19.73 -8.76 -21.07
C SER A 515 -19.43 -9.89 -20.07
N SER A 516 -18.93 -9.54 -18.87
CA SER A 516 -18.60 -10.52 -17.82
C SER A 516 -19.85 -11.28 -17.36
N LYS A 517 -19.73 -12.61 -17.27
CA LYS A 517 -20.76 -13.50 -16.71
C LYS A 517 -20.62 -13.70 -15.20
N LEU A 518 -19.54 -13.17 -14.61
CA LEU A 518 -19.25 -13.31 -13.19
C LEU A 518 -20.01 -12.29 -12.35
N VAL A 519 -20.74 -12.77 -11.34
CA VAL A 519 -21.37 -11.94 -10.31
C VAL A 519 -20.64 -12.16 -8.99
N LYS A 520 -19.97 -11.12 -8.49
CA LYS A 520 -19.29 -11.12 -7.19
C LYS A 520 -19.80 -9.96 -6.32
N PRO A 521 -20.44 -10.22 -5.16
CA PRO A 521 -20.90 -9.21 -4.22
C PRO A 521 -19.72 -8.52 -3.53
N GLY A 522 -19.99 -7.42 -2.81
CA GLY A 522 -19.03 -6.79 -1.89
C GLY A 522 -17.78 -6.12 -2.49
N VAL A 523 -17.56 -6.21 -3.80
CA VAL A 523 -16.41 -5.63 -4.53
C VAL A 523 -16.81 -4.56 -5.56
N VAL A 524 -15.91 -3.60 -5.80
CA VAL A 524 -16.14 -2.38 -6.61
C VAL A 524 -16.40 -2.70 -8.09
N ASN A 525 -17.33 -1.99 -8.72
CA ASN A 525 -17.71 -2.20 -10.13
C ASN A 525 -17.19 -1.08 -11.04
N PHE A 526 -16.20 -1.40 -11.88
CA PHE A 526 -15.56 -0.50 -12.84
C PHE A 526 -16.06 -0.77 -14.27
N GLY A 527 -16.51 0.26 -15.00
CA GLY A 527 -17.28 0.06 -16.24
C GLY A 527 -16.51 -0.59 -17.41
N GLY A 528 -15.27 -0.17 -17.67
CA GLY A 528 -14.53 -0.54 -18.89
C GLY A 528 -14.01 -1.98 -18.93
N GLY A 529 -13.86 -2.64 -17.78
CA GLY A 529 -13.20 -3.94 -17.70
C GLY A 529 -11.67 -3.87 -17.68
N ALA A 530 -11.03 -5.02 -17.78
CA ALA A 530 -9.57 -5.17 -17.84
C ALA A 530 -9.15 -6.53 -18.39
N GLY A 531 -7.88 -6.68 -18.75
CA GLY A 531 -7.27 -7.98 -19.04
C GLY A 531 -5.75 -7.98 -18.93
N ARG A 532 -5.16 -9.18 -18.96
CA ARG A 532 -3.72 -9.41 -19.09
C ARG A 532 -3.46 -10.57 -20.06
N LEU A 533 -2.41 -10.45 -20.85
CA LEU A 533 -1.83 -11.53 -21.65
C LEU A 533 -0.45 -11.87 -21.10
N GLY A 534 -0.29 -13.07 -20.55
CA GLY A 534 0.99 -13.59 -20.08
C GLY A 534 1.62 -14.57 -21.07
N MET A 535 2.95 -14.65 -21.05
CA MET A 535 3.72 -15.69 -21.74
C MET A 535 4.97 -16.06 -20.92
N VAL A 536 5.25 -17.35 -20.76
CA VAL A 536 6.49 -17.84 -20.13
C VAL A 536 6.94 -19.13 -20.81
N GLN A 537 8.26 -19.35 -20.91
CA GLN A 537 8.77 -20.66 -21.34
C GLN A 537 8.48 -21.69 -20.24
N ALA A 538 7.93 -22.84 -20.61
CA ALA A 538 7.66 -23.92 -19.67
C ALA A 538 9.00 -24.52 -19.19
N ILE A 539 9.15 -24.65 -17.87
CA ILE A 539 10.29 -25.31 -17.24
C ILE A 539 9.82 -26.58 -16.53
N ASP A 540 10.64 -27.63 -16.58
CA ASP A 540 10.46 -28.81 -15.74
C ASP A 540 10.81 -28.43 -14.27
N PRO A 541 9.87 -28.52 -13.32
CA PRO A 541 10.12 -28.07 -11.95
C PRO A 541 11.17 -28.91 -11.20
N GLU A 542 11.25 -30.21 -11.46
CA GLU A 542 12.23 -31.10 -10.82
C GLU A 542 13.64 -30.78 -11.33
N LEU A 543 13.78 -30.60 -12.64
CA LEU A 543 15.04 -30.21 -13.27
C LEU A 543 15.47 -28.79 -12.86
N ALA A 544 14.54 -27.85 -12.74
CA ALA A 544 14.84 -26.47 -12.32
C ALA A 544 15.34 -26.43 -10.86
N ILE A 545 14.71 -27.17 -9.95
CA ILE A 545 15.19 -27.31 -8.56
C ILE A 545 16.54 -28.03 -8.54
N ALA A 546 16.73 -29.10 -9.31
CA ALA A 546 18.00 -29.83 -9.36
C ALA A 546 19.17 -28.95 -9.85
N ARG A 547 18.93 -28.08 -10.84
CA ARG A 547 19.93 -27.09 -11.28
C ARG A 547 20.23 -26.05 -10.21
N ALA A 548 19.21 -25.50 -9.55
CA ALA A 548 19.40 -24.54 -8.46
C ALA A 548 20.22 -25.14 -7.29
N VAL A 549 19.97 -26.42 -6.96
CA VAL A 549 20.77 -27.18 -5.99
C VAL A 549 22.22 -27.34 -6.43
N GLU A 550 22.47 -27.64 -7.70
CA GLU A 550 23.84 -27.78 -8.22
C GLU A 550 24.58 -26.43 -8.29
N ALA A 551 23.88 -25.35 -8.66
CA ALA A 551 24.41 -23.99 -8.59
C ALA A 551 24.78 -23.60 -7.15
N ALA A 552 23.93 -23.90 -6.17
CA ALA A 552 24.18 -23.63 -4.75
C ALA A 552 25.39 -24.40 -4.21
N LYS A 553 25.59 -25.66 -4.61
CA LYS A 553 26.78 -26.46 -4.24
C LYS A 553 28.08 -25.95 -4.85
N ARG A 554 28.00 -25.32 -6.03
CA ARG A 554 29.15 -24.77 -6.76
C ARG A 554 29.55 -23.37 -6.31
N ALA A 555 28.65 -22.64 -5.66
CA ALA A 555 28.87 -21.25 -5.27
C ALA A 555 29.53 -21.13 -3.88
N ASP A 556 30.53 -20.27 -3.76
CA ASP A 556 31.14 -19.91 -2.47
C ASP A 556 30.14 -19.25 -1.50
N VAL A 557 29.14 -18.57 -2.05
CA VAL A 557 28.05 -17.90 -1.34
C VAL A 557 26.75 -18.21 -2.09
N THR A 558 25.70 -18.58 -1.37
CA THR A 558 24.36 -18.76 -1.94
C THR A 558 23.43 -17.72 -1.34
N ILE A 559 22.66 -17.03 -2.18
CA ILE A 559 21.51 -16.22 -1.73
C ILE A 559 20.25 -16.82 -2.34
N LEU A 560 19.36 -17.29 -1.47
CA LEU A 560 18.06 -17.80 -1.85
C LEU A 560 17.04 -16.70 -1.59
N ALA A 561 16.62 -15.99 -2.64
CA ALA A 561 15.57 -14.99 -2.52
C ALA A 561 14.21 -15.55 -2.93
N VAL A 562 13.23 -15.41 -2.04
CA VAL A 562 11.86 -15.92 -2.19
C VAL A 562 10.86 -14.94 -1.61
N GLY A 563 9.57 -15.15 -1.89
CA GLY A 563 8.55 -14.30 -1.31
C GLY A 563 7.23 -14.35 -2.04
N LEU A 564 6.44 -13.31 -1.79
CA LEU A 564 5.16 -13.03 -2.41
C LEU A 564 5.31 -11.94 -3.48
N THR A 565 4.25 -11.68 -4.22
CA THR A 565 4.20 -10.68 -5.29
C THR A 565 2.90 -9.88 -5.19
N ARG A 566 2.76 -8.83 -6.02
CA ARG A 566 1.47 -8.13 -6.20
C ARG A 566 0.28 -9.02 -6.58
N ASP A 567 0.53 -10.25 -7.06
CA ASP A 567 -0.56 -11.17 -7.40
C ASP A 567 -1.13 -11.88 -6.15
N HIS A 568 -0.42 -11.80 -5.02
CA HIS A 568 -0.78 -12.41 -3.73
C HIS A 568 -1.22 -11.36 -2.70
N GLU A 569 -0.56 -10.20 -2.68
CA GLU A 569 -0.88 -9.06 -1.82
C GLU A 569 -1.36 -7.91 -2.73
N SER A 570 -2.67 -7.66 -2.75
CA SER A 570 -3.32 -6.69 -3.63
C SER A 570 -4.58 -6.11 -2.99
N GLU A 571 -4.93 -4.92 -3.43
CA GLU A 571 -6.28 -4.39 -3.30
C GLU A 571 -7.33 -5.35 -3.93
N GLY A 572 -8.48 -5.49 -3.27
CA GLY A 572 -9.68 -6.18 -3.75
C GLY A 572 -9.82 -7.66 -3.36
N PHE A 573 -8.81 -8.27 -2.73
CA PHE A 573 -8.91 -9.60 -2.14
C PHE A 573 -7.87 -9.81 -1.03
N ASP A 574 -8.21 -10.60 0.00
CA ASP A 574 -7.27 -11.02 1.03
C ASP A 574 -6.56 -12.33 0.65
N ARG A 575 -5.43 -12.61 1.31
CA ARG A 575 -4.78 -13.92 1.22
C ARG A 575 -5.63 -14.97 1.95
N SER A 576 -5.84 -16.12 1.32
CA SER A 576 -6.59 -17.25 1.92
C SER A 576 -5.78 -18.05 2.94
N HIS A 577 -4.45 -17.93 2.91
CA HIS A 577 -3.51 -18.62 3.80
C HIS A 577 -2.20 -17.83 3.91
N MET A 578 -1.36 -18.18 4.89
CA MET A 578 0.00 -17.67 4.97
C MET A 578 0.99 -18.36 4.03
N ASP A 579 0.65 -19.51 3.44
CA ASP A 579 1.61 -20.33 2.68
C ASP A 579 2.14 -19.67 1.39
N ILE A 580 3.41 -19.96 1.09
CA ILE A 580 4.09 -19.64 -0.18
C ILE A 580 3.77 -20.74 -1.22
N PRO A 581 3.80 -20.47 -2.55
CA PRO A 581 3.52 -21.50 -3.56
C PRO A 581 4.33 -22.80 -3.37
N PRO A 582 3.72 -24.00 -3.50
CA PRO A 582 4.36 -25.28 -3.15
C PRO A 582 5.68 -25.59 -3.89
N ALA A 583 5.83 -25.12 -5.13
CA ALA A 583 7.08 -25.26 -5.88
C ALA A 583 8.24 -24.47 -5.23
N VAL A 584 7.94 -23.28 -4.68
CA VAL A 584 8.91 -22.44 -3.96
C VAL A 584 9.25 -23.08 -2.61
N SER A 585 8.26 -23.62 -1.89
CA SER A 585 8.48 -24.43 -0.67
C SER A 585 9.45 -25.61 -0.91
N SER A 586 9.30 -26.29 -2.04
CA SER A 586 10.18 -27.40 -2.46
C SER A 586 11.59 -26.91 -2.79
N LEU A 587 11.72 -25.79 -3.52
CA LEU A 587 13.00 -25.14 -3.81
C LEU A 587 13.74 -24.74 -2.53
N ILE A 588 13.07 -24.08 -1.58
CA ILE A 588 13.68 -23.60 -0.34
C ILE A 588 14.29 -24.77 0.43
N THR A 589 13.52 -25.85 0.59
CA THR A 589 13.98 -27.07 1.27
C THR A 589 15.23 -27.63 0.58
N ALA A 590 15.16 -27.88 -0.73
CA ALA A 590 16.26 -28.50 -1.46
C ALA A 590 17.54 -27.65 -1.50
N VAL A 591 17.42 -26.32 -1.61
CA VAL A 591 18.59 -25.40 -1.62
C VAL A 591 19.19 -25.26 -0.23
N LEU A 592 18.39 -25.16 0.84
CA LEU A 592 18.92 -25.07 2.20
C LEU A 592 19.56 -26.38 2.69
N ASP A 593 19.04 -27.54 2.26
CA ASP A 593 19.69 -28.83 2.51
C ASP A 593 21.07 -28.93 1.81
N ALA A 594 21.22 -28.30 0.64
CA ALA A 594 22.45 -28.30 -0.15
C ALA A 594 23.45 -27.21 0.26
N ALA A 595 22.97 -26.06 0.73
CA ALA A 595 23.75 -24.91 1.17
C ALA A 595 23.17 -24.33 2.50
N PRO A 596 23.45 -24.96 3.66
CA PRO A 596 22.85 -24.58 4.95
C PRO A 596 23.26 -23.19 5.48
N ASP A 597 24.30 -22.59 4.91
CA ASP A 597 24.78 -21.25 5.23
C ASP A 597 24.25 -20.18 4.25
N ALA A 598 23.33 -20.54 3.34
CA ALA A 598 22.75 -19.60 2.39
C ALA A 598 22.06 -18.41 3.07
N VAL A 599 22.21 -17.23 2.48
CA VAL A 599 21.46 -16.03 2.85
C VAL A 599 20.02 -16.22 2.39
N PHE A 600 19.10 -16.35 3.34
CA PHE A 600 17.67 -16.37 3.05
C PHE A 600 17.18 -14.92 2.91
N LEU A 601 16.73 -14.53 1.72
CA LEU A 601 16.24 -13.18 1.43
C LEU A 601 14.74 -13.24 1.15
N THR A 602 13.92 -12.58 1.97
CA THR A 602 12.45 -12.64 1.84
C THR A 602 11.83 -11.31 1.43
N GLN A 603 10.84 -11.37 0.55
CA GLN A 603 10.08 -10.20 0.08
C GLN A 603 8.58 -10.45 0.17
N SER A 604 7.91 -9.70 1.03
CA SER A 604 6.44 -9.63 1.13
C SER A 604 6.08 -8.36 1.88
N GLY A 605 4.86 -7.85 1.71
CA GLY A 605 4.40 -6.70 2.49
C GLY A 605 3.98 -7.07 3.91
N THR A 606 3.55 -8.32 4.11
CA THR A 606 3.07 -8.89 5.36
C THR A 606 3.67 -10.27 5.63
N PRO A 607 3.61 -10.82 6.86
CA PRO A 607 4.20 -12.13 7.18
C PRO A 607 3.59 -13.28 6.36
N PHE A 608 4.43 -14.22 5.91
CA PHE A 608 4.00 -15.49 5.31
C PHE A 608 4.53 -16.67 6.11
N ASN A 609 4.10 -17.90 5.78
CA ASN A 609 4.53 -19.10 6.49
C ASN A 609 5.99 -19.41 6.12
N MET A 610 6.89 -19.14 7.06
CA MET A 610 8.34 -19.37 6.91
C MET A 610 8.81 -20.67 7.58
N LEU A 611 7.90 -21.50 8.11
CA LEU A 611 8.25 -22.77 8.74
C LEU A 611 8.24 -23.92 7.71
N PRO A 612 9.14 -24.91 7.86
CA PRO A 612 10.08 -25.10 8.96
C PRO A 612 11.38 -24.27 8.86
N TRP A 613 11.68 -23.70 7.70
CA TRP A 613 13.01 -23.17 7.34
C TRP A 613 13.52 -22.05 8.26
N ALA A 614 12.64 -21.20 8.79
CA ALA A 614 13.07 -20.12 9.68
C ALA A 614 13.70 -20.62 11.00
N ASN A 615 13.48 -21.89 11.37
CA ASN A 615 14.19 -22.55 12.47
C ASN A 615 15.62 -22.98 12.11
N THR A 616 15.92 -23.21 10.81
CA THR A 616 17.19 -23.77 10.33
C THR A 616 18.09 -22.76 9.62
N VAL A 617 17.53 -21.70 9.01
CA VAL A 617 18.32 -20.62 8.39
C VAL A 617 19.10 -19.85 9.45
N LYS A 618 20.41 -19.72 9.20
CA LYS A 618 21.34 -18.98 10.05
C LYS A 618 21.37 -17.48 9.71
N THR A 619 21.15 -17.14 8.44
CA THR A 619 21.15 -15.76 7.93
C THR A 619 19.86 -15.47 7.19
N HIS A 620 19.17 -14.41 7.60
CA HIS A 620 17.86 -14.06 7.06
C HIS A 620 17.70 -12.54 6.99
N LEU A 621 17.46 -12.00 5.78
CA LEU A 621 17.01 -10.62 5.58
C LEU A 621 15.57 -10.61 5.08
N HIS A 622 14.85 -9.57 5.45
CA HIS A 622 13.53 -9.24 4.92
C HIS A 622 13.55 -7.86 4.28
N ALA A 623 13.09 -7.74 3.03
CA ALA A 623 13.30 -6.56 2.20
C ALA A 623 12.01 -5.96 1.60
N TRP A 624 10.84 -6.41 2.06
CA TRP A 624 9.52 -5.88 1.68
C TRP A 624 9.32 -5.76 0.15
N PHE A 625 8.55 -4.77 -0.29
CA PHE A 625 8.49 -4.30 -1.69
C PHE A 625 9.13 -2.91 -1.80
N GLY A 626 10.47 -2.86 -1.90
CA GLY A 626 11.28 -1.63 -1.80
C GLY A 626 11.28 -0.63 -2.97
N GLY A 627 10.26 -0.56 -3.81
CA GLY A 627 10.17 0.46 -4.88
C GLY A 627 11.19 0.32 -6.04
N ASN A 628 11.45 1.41 -6.78
CA ASN A 628 12.35 1.41 -7.96
C ASN A 628 13.76 0.87 -7.62
N GLU A 629 14.28 1.23 -6.46
CA GLU A 629 15.66 1.00 -6.04
C GLU A 629 15.84 -0.27 -5.19
N LEU A 630 14.80 -1.12 -5.07
CA LEU A 630 14.78 -2.28 -4.17
C LEU A 630 16.04 -3.16 -4.28
N GLY A 631 16.52 -3.42 -5.50
CA GLY A 631 17.66 -4.31 -5.71
C GLY A 631 18.99 -3.67 -5.31
N ASN A 632 19.12 -2.36 -5.50
CA ASN A 632 20.28 -1.60 -5.08
C ASN A 632 20.32 -1.46 -3.55
N GLY A 633 19.19 -1.17 -2.91
CA GLY A 633 19.09 -1.09 -1.44
C GLY A 633 19.36 -2.44 -0.76
N ILE A 634 18.88 -3.54 -1.35
CA ILE A 634 19.23 -4.91 -0.91
C ILE A 634 20.73 -5.16 -1.04
N ALA A 635 21.33 -4.82 -2.18
CA ALA A 635 22.77 -5.02 -2.40
C ALA A 635 23.62 -4.17 -1.45
N ASP A 636 23.24 -2.92 -1.20
CA ASP A 636 23.93 -2.03 -0.24
C ASP A 636 23.99 -2.63 1.16
N VAL A 637 22.91 -3.27 1.61
CA VAL A 637 22.90 -3.99 2.89
C VAL A 637 23.74 -5.26 2.79
N LEU A 638 23.52 -6.10 1.78
CA LEU A 638 24.26 -7.36 1.62
C LEU A 638 25.78 -7.19 1.62
N PHE A 639 26.31 -6.15 0.97
CA PHE A 639 27.75 -5.85 0.90
C PHE A 639 28.23 -4.87 1.99
N GLY A 640 27.37 -4.43 2.90
CA GLY A 640 27.73 -3.56 4.02
C GLY A 640 28.02 -2.10 3.65
N ALA A 641 27.68 -1.65 2.45
CA ALA A 641 27.67 -0.23 2.09
C ALA A 641 26.63 0.56 2.91
N VAL A 642 25.55 -0.11 3.33
CA VAL A 642 24.61 0.33 4.36
C VAL A 642 24.58 -0.72 5.47
N ASN A 643 24.76 -0.28 6.72
CA ASN A 643 24.54 -1.13 7.88
C ASN A 643 23.02 -1.25 8.14
N PRO A 644 22.43 -2.45 8.17
CA PRO A 644 20.99 -2.63 8.37
C PRO A 644 20.57 -2.00 9.70
N SER A 645 19.48 -1.22 9.63
CA SER A 645 18.89 -0.50 10.75
C SER A 645 17.36 -0.53 10.75
N GLY A 646 16.76 -1.28 9.82
CA GLY A 646 15.33 -1.50 9.79
C GLY A 646 14.88 -2.39 10.96
N LYS A 647 13.68 -2.13 11.49
CA LYS A 647 13.05 -2.91 12.57
C LYS A 647 11.62 -3.28 12.16
N LEU A 648 11.17 -4.49 12.46
CA LEU A 648 9.84 -4.96 12.05
C LEU A 648 8.69 -4.07 12.61
N PRO A 649 7.82 -3.50 11.77
CA PRO A 649 6.59 -2.82 12.19
C PRO A 649 5.41 -3.79 12.39
N LEU A 650 5.63 -5.09 12.19
CA LEU A 650 4.65 -6.17 12.33
C LEU A 650 5.28 -7.33 13.12
N SER A 651 4.48 -8.01 13.94
CA SER A 651 4.84 -9.30 14.53
C SER A 651 4.76 -10.39 13.46
N PHE A 652 5.76 -11.25 13.38
CA PHE A 652 5.78 -12.38 12.44
C PHE A 652 5.35 -13.64 13.19
N PRO A 653 4.07 -14.07 13.11
CA PRO A 653 3.60 -15.25 13.83
C PRO A 653 4.25 -16.53 13.29
N ARG A 654 4.29 -17.57 14.13
CA ARG A 654 4.83 -18.89 13.73
C ARG A 654 3.87 -19.62 12.78
N ARG A 655 2.57 -19.50 13.00
CA ARG A 655 1.49 -20.09 12.19
C ARG A 655 0.28 -19.16 12.14
N ILE A 656 -0.66 -19.42 11.24
CA ILE A 656 -1.88 -18.60 11.12
C ILE A 656 -2.82 -18.79 12.32
N GLU A 657 -2.84 -19.99 12.90
CA GLU A 657 -3.61 -20.35 14.10
C GLU A 657 -3.15 -19.63 15.37
N ASP A 658 -1.92 -19.11 15.36
CA ASP A 658 -1.34 -18.36 16.49
C ASP A 658 -1.77 -16.87 16.48
N THR A 659 -2.48 -16.41 15.44
CA THR A 659 -2.86 -15.00 15.29
C THR A 659 -4.13 -14.62 16.07
N PRO A 660 -4.26 -13.35 16.54
CA PRO A 660 -5.48 -12.87 17.21
C PRO A 660 -6.76 -13.00 16.40
N THR A 661 -6.64 -13.11 15.07
CA THR A 661 -7.76 -13.02 14.12
C THR A 661 -8.11 -14.34 13.44
N PHE A 662 -7.48 -15.47 13.83
CA PHE A 662 -7.64 -16.76 13.16
C PHE A 662 -9.10 -17.22 13.03
N LEU A 663 -9.93 -16.95 14.04
CA LEU A 663 -11.35 -17.33 14.08
C LEU A 663 -12.29 -16.27 13.48
N ASN A 664 -11.76 -15.12 13.06
CA ASN A 664 -12.55 -13.91 12.83
C ASN A 664 -11.84 -12.95 11.85
N PHE A 665 -11.42 -13.50 10.71
CA PHE A 665 -10.88 -12.78 9.57
C PHE A 665 -11.62 -13.19 8.28
N GLY A 666 -11.99 -12.21 7.46
CA GLY A 666 -12.90 -12.41 6.32
C GLY A 666 -14.37 -12.15 6.69
N SER A 667 -15.20 -11.91 5.67
CA SER A 667 -16.63 -11.64 5.86
C SER A 667 -17.45 -12.92 5.97
N GLU A 668 -18.16 -13.07 7.08
CA GLU A 668 -19.21 -14.08 7.27
C GLU A 668 -20.58 -13.43 7.03
N ARG A 669 -21.17 -13.69 5.86
CA ARG A 669 -22.50 -13.17 5.47
C ARG A 669 -22.62 -11.63 5.60
N GLY A 670 -21.55 -10.89 5.31
CA GLY A 670 -21.52 -9.44 5.40
C GLY A 670 -21.14 -8.89 6.78
N GLN A 671 -20.60 -9.70 7.69
CA GLN A 671 -20.10 -9.27 9.00
C GLN A 671 -18.70 -9.83 9.29
N VAL A 672 -17.88 -9.09 10.04
CA VAL A 672 -16.67 -9.58 10.70
C VAL A 672 -16.64 -9.00 12.13
N THR A 673 -16.33 -9.82 13.13
CA THR A 673 -16.26 -9.39 14.53
C THR A 673 -14.80 -9.24 14.95
N TYR A 674 -14.39 -8.09 15.47
CA TYR A 674 -13.02 -7.88 15.98
C TYR A 674 -12.95 -8.33 17.44
N GLY A 675 -13.03 -9.65 17.65
CA GLY A 675 -13.09 -10.30 18.97
C GLY A 675 -11.82 -10.14 19.82
N GLU A 676 -10.70 -9.81 19.18
CA GLU A 676 -9.42 -9.48 19.83
C GLU A 676 -9.43 -8.11 20.54
N GLY A 677 -10.36 -7.22 20.18
CA GLY A 677 -10.47 -5.88 20.74
C GLY A 677 -9.18 -5.08 20.59
N ILE A 678 -8.58 -4.64 21.71
CA ILE A 678 -7.33 -3.88 21.73
C ILE A 678 -6.06 -4.73 21.58
N TYR A 679 -6.20 -6.06 21.66
CA TYR A 679 -5.08 -6.99 21.62
C TYR A 679 -4.77 -7.33 20.16
N VAL A 680 -4.20 -6.36 19.45
CA VAL A 680 -3.72 -6.50 18.07
C VAL A 680 -2.19 -6.57 18.06
N GLY A 681 -1.62 -7.39 17.17
CA GLY A 681 -0.17 -7.52 17.01
C GLY A 681 0.52 -8.03 18.29
N TYR A 682 1.70 -7.50 18.60
CA TYR A 682 2.49 -7.87 19.78
C TYR A 682 1.70 -7.75 21.10
N LYS A 683 0.70 -6.84 21.17
CA LYS A 683 -0.19 -6.71 22.33
C LYS A 683 -0.97 -7.99 22.61
N TYR A 684 -1.29 -8.79 21.59
CA TYR A 684 -1.87 -10.12 21.72
C TYR A 684 -0.84 -11.14 22.19
N TYR A 685 0.21 -11.36 21.40
CA TYR A 685 1.17 -12.45 21.59
C TYR A 685 1.80 -12.41 23.00
N GLU A 686 2.14 -11.21 23.49
CA GLU A 686 2.66 -11.02 24.85
C GLU A 686 1.61 -11.25 25.94
N LYS A 687 0.33 -11.00 25.67
CA LYS A 687 -0.77 -11.18 26.64
C LYS A 687 -1.18 -12.64 26.79
N VAL A 688 -1.14 -13.42 25.71
CA VAL A 688 -1.47 -14.85 25.69
C VAL A 688 -0.25 -15.76 25.83
N LEU A 689 0.96 -15.20 25.92
CA LEU A 689 2.23 -15.93 26.05
C LEU A 689 2.49 -16.89 24.88
N VAL A 690 2.22 -16.43 23.65
CA VAL A 690 2.44 -17.18 22.41
C VAL A 690 3.70 -16.65 21.71
N ASP A 691 4.68 -17.52 21.50
CA ASP A 691 5.92 -17.17 20.83
C ASP A 691 5.70 -16.88 19.34
N VAL A 692 6.25 -15.75 18.91
CA VAL A 692 6.33 -15.33 17.51
C VAL A 692 7.64 -15.81 16.88
N LEU A 693 7.72 -15.82 15.55
CA LEU A 693 8.96 -16.12 14.84
C LEU A 693 9.95 -14.94 14.93
N TYR A 694 9.45 -13.71 14.76
CA TYR A 694 10.16 -12.47 15.04
C TYR A 694 9.18 -11.45 15.66
N PRO A 695 9.53 -10.77 16.75
CA PRO A 695 8.64 -9.83 17.42
C PRO A 695 8.62 -8.44 16.76
N PHE A 696 7.57 -7.69 17.06
CA PHE A 696 7.48 -6.27 16.76
C PHE A 696 8.73 -5.51 17.24
N GLY A 697 9.22 -4.60 16.41
CA GLY A 697 10.44 -3.84 16.65
C GLY A 697 11.75 -4.63 16.50
N HIS A 698 11.72 -5.91 16.06
CA HIS A 698 12.95 -6.70 15.87
C HIS A 698 13.75 -6.29 14.64
N GLY A 699 15.07 -6.26 14.76
CA GLY A 699 15.99 -6.07 13.64
C GLY A 699 17.42 -5.91 14.13
N LEU A 700 18.33 -6.64 13.49
CA LEU A 700 19.76 -6.69 13.80
C LEU A 700 20.55 -5.64 12.99
N SER A 701 21.79 -5.42 13.41
CA SER A 701 22.76 -4.52 12.78
C SER A 701 24.11 -5.23 12.65
N TYR A 702 25.00 -4.73 11.79
CA TYR A 702 26.42 -5.12 11.75
C TYR A 702 27.26 -4.51 12.87
N THR A 703 26.67 -3.67 13.73
CA THR A 703 27.28 -3.22 14.99
C THR A 703 26.35 -3.51 16.18
N SER A 704 26.86 -3.32 17.40
CA SER A 704 26.12 -3.48 18.65
C SER A 704 25.86 -2.14 19.33
N PHE A 705 24.73 -1.99 20.01
CA PHE A 705 24.38 -0.79 20.77
C PHE A 705 24.21 -1.09 22.25
N THR A 706 24.66 -0.17 23.11
CA THR A 706 24.46 -0.22 24.56
C THR A 706 23.69 1.00 25.03
N TYR A 707 22.78 0.80 25.98
CA TYR A 707 21.87 1.83 26.49
C TYR A 707 22.23 2.10 27.96
N SER A 708 22.29 3.37 28.38
CA SER A 708 22.56 3.75 29.77
C SER A 708 21.78 5.00 30.21
N ASP A 709 21.83 5.30 31.50
CA ASP A 709 21.45 6.59 32.08
C ASP A 709 20.00 7.04 31.79
N LEU A 710 19.04 6.11 31.80
CA LEU A 710 17.62 6.43 31.66
C LEU A 710 17.14 7.32 32.82
N ALA A 711 16.85 8.57 32.50
CA ALA A 711 16.14 9.53 33.32
C ALA A 711 14.69 9.65 32.83
N VAL A 712 13.74 9.54 33.74
CA VAL A 712 12.31 9.73 33.47
C VAL A 712 11.81 10.90 34.30
N ASP A 713 11.20 11.88 33.65
CA ASP A 713 10.48 12.97 34.30
C ASP A 713 8.99 12.96 33.89
N THR A 714 8.24 14.02 34.18
CA THR A 714 6.80 14.09 33.85
C THR A 714 6.49 14.44 32.38
N THR A 715 7.52 14.73 31.58
CA THR A 715 7.43 15.26 30.21
C THR A 715 8.25 14.47 29.20
N SER A 716 9.24 13.69 29.61
CA SER A 716 10.08 12.90 28.73
C SER A 716 10.73 11.70 29.42
N ALA A 717 11.23 10.78 28.60
CA ALA A 717 12.32 9.88 28.97
C ALA A 717 13.57 10.27 28.17
N THR A 718 14.69 10.45 28.86
CA THR A 718 15.98 10.76 28.25
C THR A 718 17.00 9.69 28.64
N LEU A 719 17.81 9.23 27.69
CA LEU A 719 18.79 8.17 27.89
C LEU A 719 20.00 8.35 26.98
N ASN A 720 21.08 7.62 27.26
CA ASN A 720 22.24 7.52 26.38
C ASN A 720 22.19 6.24 25.55
N VAL A 721 22.45 6.36 24.25
CA VAL A 721 22.70 5.23 23.33
C VAL A 721 24.13 5.34 22.83
N ARG A 722 24.89 4.25 22.91
CA ARG A 722 26.27 4.18 22.43
C ARG A 722 26.43 3.08 21.40
N ASN A 723 27.03 3.39 20.25
CA ASN A 723 27.56 2.38 19.34
C ASN A 723 28.81 1.76 19.97
N SER A 724 28.72 0.47 20.27
CA SER A 724 29.71 -0.29 21.04
C SER A 724 30.57 -1.22 20.19
N GLY A 725 30.29 -1.33 18.89
CA GLY A 725 31.09 -2.08 17.91
C GLY A 725 31.91 -1.18 16.99
N ASP A 726 32.47 -1.81 15.95
CA ASP A 726 33.55 -1.22 15.13
C ASP A 726 33.08 -0.52 13.85
N VAL A 727 31.80 -0.62 13.48
CA VAL A 727 31.23 0.01 12.27
C VAL A 727 30.11 1.00 12.61
N ALA A 728 29.97 2.05 11.79
CA ALA A 728 28.89 3.01 11.94
C ALA A 728 27.53 2.32 11.71
N GLY A 729 26.49 2.77 12.40
CA GLY A 729 25.15 2.19 12.29
C GLY A 729 24.08 3.09 12.88
N ALA A 730 22.82 2.68 12.74
CA ALA A 730 21.69 3.38 13.32
C ALA A 730 20.83 2.44 14.18
N GLU A 731 20.36 2.94 15.32
CA GLU A 731 19.51 2.21 16.26
C GLU A 731 18.19 2.94 16.45
N ALA A 732 17.09 2.18 16.47
CA ALA A 732 15.75 2.68 16.74
C ALA A 732 15.40 2.37 18.20
N VAL A 733 15.49 3.40 19.04
CA VAL A 733 15.11 3.36 20.45
C VAL A 733 13.60 3.28 20.54
N GLN A 734 13.08 2.27 21.24
CA GLN A 734 11.65 2.03 21.38
C GLN A 734 11.24 2.20 22.84
N LEU A 735 10.25 3.07 23.09
CA LEU A 735 9.73 3.35 24.43
C LEU A 735 8.32 2.79 24.58
N TYR A 736 8.18 1.90 25.56
CA TYR A 736 6.94 1.28 25.94
C TYR A 736 6.49 1.74 27.33
N ILE A 737 5.18 1.85 27.53
CA ILE A 737 4.55 2.12 28.81
C ILE A 737 3.76 0.89 29.26
N ALA A 738 3.97 0.47 30.50
CA ALA A 738 3.15 -0.54 31.17
C ALA A 738 2.48 0.07 32.40
N ALA A 739 1.14 0.03 32.45
CA ALA A 739 0.38 0.43 33.63
C ALA A 739 0.52 -0.64 34.73
N ASP A 740 0.72 -0.23 35.99
CA ASP A 740 0.73 -1.16 37.11
C ASP A 740 -0.68 -1.78 37.30
N PRO A 741 -0.83 -3.13 37.21
CA PRO A 741 -2.12 -3.80 37.42
C PRO A 741 -2.73 -3.57 38.80
N ALA A 742 -1.95 -3.14 39.80
CA ALA A 742 -2.46 -2.76 41.12
C ALA A 742 -3.12 -1.36 41.15
N THR A 743 -2.88 -0.52 40.13
CA THR A 743 -3.47 0.84 40.04
C THR A 743 -4.36 1.08 38.82
N SER A 744 -4.28 0.25 37.78
CA SER A 744 -5.16 0.34 36.60
C SER A 744 -6.55 -0.20 36.92
N SER A 745 -7.63 0.59 36.71
CA SER A 745 -9.00 0.09 36.94
C SER A 745 -9.45 -0.95 35.91
N ILE A 746 -8.79 -1.02 34.75
CA ILE A 746 -9.14 -1.91 33.65
C ILE A 746 -7.98 -2.79 33.19
N ALA A 747 -8.30 -3.86 32.46
CA ALA A 747 -7.31 -4.67 31.75
C ALA A 747 -6.68 -3.90 30.58
N ARG A 748 -5.35 -3.89 30.50
CA ARG A 748 -4.56 -3.29 29.42
C ARG A 748 -3.60 -4.34 28.80
N PRO A 749 -2.96 -4.04 27.65
CA PRO A 749 -1.81 -4.82 27.14
C PRO A 749 -0.69 -4.91 28.19
N ILE A 750 0.26 -5.85 28.01
CA ILE A 750 1.42 -5.96 28.90
C ILE A 750 2.24 -4.67 28.89
N LYS A 751 2.43 -4.09 27.70
CA LYS A 751 3.03 -2.77 27.48
C LYS A 751 2.61 -2.21 26.11
N GLU A 752 2.64 -0.90 25.96
CA GLU A 752 2.19 -0.20 24.77
C GLU A 752 3.28 0.72 24.24
N LEU A 753 3.55 0.73 22.93
CA LEU A 753 4.50 1.68 22.34
C LEU A 753 3.91 3.10 22.47
N LYS A 754 4.69 4.02 23.02
CA LYS A 754 4.28 5.43 23.24
C LYS A 754 5.37 6.43 22.85
N GLY A 755 6.43 5.97 22.20
CA GLY A 755 7.49 6.83 21.69
C GLY A 755 8.61 6.02 21.03
N PHE A 756 9.30 6.63 20.07
CA PHE A 756 10.48 6.07 19.45
C PHE A 756 11.37 7.18 18.88
N ALA A 757 12.66 6.89 18.72
CA ALA A 757 13.62 7.79 18.09
C ALA A 757 14.74 7.00 17.42
N LYS A 758 15.18 7.42 16.23
CA LYS A 758 16.30 6.79 15.52
C LYS A 758 17.58 7.60 15.72
N ALA A 759 18.66 6.94 16.13
CA ALA A 759 19.96 7.56 16.34
C ALA A 759 21.00 6.95 15.40
N ASN A 760 21.66 7.79 14.60
CA ASN A 760 22.76 7.41 13.71
C ASN A 760 24.09 7.66 14.43
N LEU A 761 24.92 6.64 14.67
CA LEU A 761 26.12 6.72 15.52
C LEU A 761 27.38 6.14 14.84
N GLN A 762 28.49 6.88 14.92
CA GLN A 762 29.83 6.40 14.57
C GLN A 762 30.36 5.37 15.60
N PRO A 763 31.36 4.54 15.26
CA PRO A 763 31.97 3.60 16.21
C PRO A 763 32.41 4.28 17.51
N GLY A 764 31.96 3.76 18.65
CA GLY A 764 32.25 4.31 19.97
C GLY A 764 31.49 5.59 20.36
N GLU A 765 30.76 6.24 19.45
CA GLU A 765 29.95 7.45 19.72
C GLU A 765 28.82 7.14 20.71
N THR A 766 28.64 8.02 21.69
CA THR A 766 27.45 8.06 22.56
C THR A 766 26.60 9.29 22.21
N ARG A 767 25.29 9.11 22.04
CA ARG A 767 24.33 10.18 21.84
C ARG A 767 23.23 10.11 22.91
N SER A 768 22.89 11.27 23.48
CA SER A 768 21.70 11.40 24.32
C SER A 768 20.46 11.46 23.41
N VAL A 769 19.47 10.62 23.71
CA VAL A 769 18.17 10.53 23.03
C VAL A 769 17.09 10.93 24.02
N SER A 770 16.19 11.82 23.61
CA SER A 770 15.04 12.24 24.42
C SER A 770 13.75 11.90 23.66
N ILE A 771 12.84 11.20 24.33
CA ILE A 771 11.53 10.80 23.79
C ILE A 771 10.47 11.54 24.62
N PRO A 772 9.74 12.50 24.03
CA PRO A 772 8.74 13.27 24.76
C PRO A 772 7.49 12.43 25.05
N PHE A 773 6.86 12.70 26.19
CA PHE A 773 5.54 12.17 26.53
C PHE A 773 4.45 13.11 26.01
N ASP A 774 3.40 12.51 25.47
CA ASP A 774 2.16 13.17 25.06
C ASP A 774 0.96 12.67 25.89
N ARG A 775 -0.20 13.29 25.68
CA ARG A 775 -1.46 12.93 26.36
C ARG A 775 -1.95 11.50 26.13
N PHE A 776 -1.38 10.76 25.17
CA PHE A 776 -1.69 9.34 24.93
C PHE A 776 -0.77 8.40 25.71
N THR A 777 0.32 8.90 26.29
CA THR A 777 1.40 8.10 26.91
C THR A 777 0.87 7.14 27.98
N THR A 778 0.00 7.60 28.88
CA THR A 778 -0.62 6.78 29.93
C THR A 778 -2.11 6.52 29.72
N ALA A 779 -2.69 7.02 28.63
CA ALA A 779 -4.13 7.04 28.40
C ALA A 779 -4.67 5.70 27.87
N PHE A 780 -5.93 5.42 28.23
CA PHE A 780 -6.82 4.45 27.60
C PHE A 780 -8.16 5.13 27.28
N TRP A 781 -9.00 4.51 26.45
CA TRP A 781 -10.36 4.97 26.20
C TRP A 781 -11.35 4.29 27.16
N ASP A 782 -12.04 5.09 27.96
CA ASP A 782 -13.18 4.66 28.76
C ASP A 782 -14.45 4.73 27.92
N GLN A 783 -14.99 3.56 27.60
CA GLN A 783 -16.21 3.39 26.78
C GLN A 783 -17.53 3.53 27.55
N GLU A 784 -17.49 3.69 28.88
CA GLU A 784 -18.66 4.04 29.70
C GLU A 784 -18.76 5.57 29.85
N ALA A 785 -17.62 6.24 30.02
CA ALA A 785 -17.53 7.70 30.11
C ALA A 785 -17.35 8.42 28.76
N HIS A 786 -17.07 7.68 27.67
CA HIS A 786 -16.77 8.19 26.33
C HIS A 786 -15.64 9.24 26.30
N VAL A 787 -14.55 8.97 27.02
CA VAL A 787 -13.37 9.86 27.13
C VAL A 787 -12.07 9.07 27.24
N TRP A 788 -10.97 9.71 26.87
CA TRP A 788 -9.63 9.26 27.25
C TRP A 788 -9.39 9.50 28.75
N VAL A 789 -8.74 8.54 29.41
CA VAL A 789 -8.42 8.60 30.85
C VAL A 789 -6.93 8.31 31.06
N CYS A 790 -6.21 9.27 31.64
CA CYS A 790 -4.90 9.04 32.26
C CYS A 790 -5.13 8.84 33.76
N GLU A 791 -5.07 7.60 34.24
CA GLU A 791 -5.23 7.31 35.67
C GLU A 791 -4.03 7.76 36.49
N LYS A 792 -4.32 8.31 37.67
CA LYS A 792 -3.37 8.41 38.78
C LYS A 792 -2.79 7.02 39.07
N GLY A 793 -1.48 6.90 39.07
CA GLY A 793 -0.82 5.62 39.32
C GLY A 793 0.66 5.65 38.98
N ARG A 794 1.27 4.46 39.07
CA ARG A 794 2.66 4.23 38.68
C ARG A 794 2.67 3.47 37.36
N TYR A 795 3.49 3.94 36.43
CA TYR A 795 3.69 3.35 35.13
C TYR A 795 5.16 2.99 34.98
N ARG A 796 5.46 1.78 34.49
CA ARG A 796 6.82 1.41 34.10
C ARG A 796 7.09 1.99 32.72
N VAL A 797 8.17 2.76 32.62
CA VAL A 797 8.75 3.21 31.35
C VAL A 797 9.80 2.19 30.96
N MET A 798 9.60 1.49 29.85
CA MET A 798 10.42 0.36 29.42
C MET A 798 11.06 0.73 28.08
N VAL A 799 12.39 0.81 28.03
CA VAL A 799 13.13 1.18 26.82
C VAL A 799 13.89 -0.01 26.27
N GLY A 800 13.79 -0.24 24.97
CA GLY A 800 14.32 -1.41 24.28
C GLY A 800 14.77 -1.16 22.85
N SER A 801 15.29 -2.23 22.23
CA SER A 801 15.64 -2.30 20.80
C SER A 801 14.65 -3.15 19.98
N SER A 802 13.66 -3.75 20.64
CA SER A 802 12.48 -4.48 20.13
C SER A 802 11.46 -4.65 21.26
N SER A 803 10.23 -5.12 20.97
CA SER A 803 9.23 -5.37 22.03
C SER A 803 9.65 -6.48 23.01
N GLN A 804 10.54 -7.38 22.61
CA GLN A 804 11.05 -8.46 23.47
C GLN A 804 12.46 -8.18 24.04
N ASN A 805 13.19 -7.17 23.54
CA ASN A 805 14.49 -6.77 24.08
C ASN A 805 14.41 -5.43 24.82
N ILE A 806 13.86 -5.46 26.03
CA ILE A 806 13.84 -4.32 26.97
C ILE A 806 15.15 -4.32 27.77
N VAL A 807 15.84 -3.19 27.78
CA VAL A 807 17.21 -3.05 28.32
C VAL A 807 17.31 -2.05 29.48
N LEU A 808 16.40 -1.07 29.56
CA LEU A 808 16.32 -0.11 30.65
C LEU A 808 14.87 0.04 31.12
N GLU A 809 14.70 0.25 32.43
CA GLU A 809 13.41 0.54 33.04
C GLU A 809 13.47 1.74 33.97
N GLY A 810 12.42 2.55 33.94
CA GLY A 810 12.17 3.67 34.84
C GLY A 810 10.71 3.69 35.31
N VAL A 811 10.35 4.68 36.13
CA VAL A 811 9.00 4.85 36.64
C VAL A 811 8.50 6.26 36.33
N LEU A 812 7.32 6.34 35.71
CA LEU A 812 6.53 7.56 35.60
C LEU A 812 5.42 7.51 36.65
N GLU A 813 5.30 8.56 37.47
CA GLU A 813 4.24 8.69 38.47
C GLU A 813 3.25 9.77 38.05
N VAL A 814 2.03 9.35 37.71
CA VAL A 814 0.92 10.24 37.38
C VAL A 814 0.19 10.56 38.68
N LYS A 815 0.18 11.83 39.09
CA LYS A 815 -0.26 12.26 40.43
C LYS A 815 -1.78 12.36 40.59
N GLU A 816 -2.50 12.61 39.50
CA GLU A 816 -3.92 12.90 39.45
C GLU A 816 -4.55 12.23 38.22
N THR A 817 -5.79 11.76 38.33
CA THR A 817 -6.52 11.22 37.18
C THR A 817 -7.06 12.36 36.34
N THR A 818 -6.73 12.39 35.06
CA THR A 818 -7.22 13.40 34.10
C THR A 818 -8.01 12.73 32.99
N THR A 819 -9.14 13.33 32.60
CA THR A 819 -9.95 12.87 31.46
C THR A 819 -10.01 13.93 30.37
N TRP A 820 -10.11 13.51 29.11
CA TRP A 820 -10.17 14.41 27.96
C TRP A 820 -10.79 13.74 26.72
N SER A 821 -11.21 14.54 25.74
CA SER A 821 -11.62 14.09 24.40
C SER A 821 -11.12 15.09 23.35
N GLY A 822 -11.09 14.71 22.07
CA GLY A 822 -10.69 15.64 21.00
C GLY A 822 -9.23 15.56 20.57
N LEU A 823 -8.64 16.71 20.22
CA LEU A 823 -7.20 16.85 19.96
C LEU A 823 -6.51 17.60 21.12
#